data_AF-A0A821HRF5-F1
#
_entry.id   AF-A0A821HRF5-F1
#
_cell.length_a   1.000
_cell.length_b   1.000
_cell.length_c   1.000
_cell.angle_alpha   90.00
_cell.angle_beta   90.00
_cell.angle_gamma   90.00
#
_symmetry.space_group_name_H-M   'P 1'
#
loop_
_entity.id
_entity.type
_entity.pdbx_description
1 polymer ?
#
loop_
_entity_poly.entity_id
_entity_poly.type
_entity_poly.pdbx_seq_one_letter_code
_entity_poly.pdbx_strand_id
1 'polypeptide(L)'
;MFFSLFFQPTSSSGVSQTDPSTNLVLGTSSINNSISPSLNHNTTVPSTSSISVTTHSPMSSGVGDIVKTTTRSVSMESGTRNRSNLRDPSPLSSGMQRQGQNEFGNCSPYALFNQSTNAMVTDNLRVQHQREKQELSELNDRFRGYLDRVKTLENKNAKLTGQLEDITKTWGAASQAIIAQYSTPLDRLRQEVNESMIDEADLQTRLRRSHYTIDNYRSLINDETTWNDRQEEKREQLKLEYEHSCAELAALQQSYKQVEDQLKNLLNQREEYLNEIDQLNDQSYKATIDRIKLDLQVQTLREEIPFLNDVHAHLINEFEQLKPTNGIDTQLFYRQELEKAIRDIRRDFEALHSAQRKEMEEYYNIKIEEIQNDAKKLLPLQSRQDELIKITEQIKAAKFDLNDSQKLLINEKEKYKELQERLAKLEEEYNYVRDQRTDANDSINKDLVLAQERIQQLTSEIDTILRSNITLESEINVYRRLLDNETNRLAPRPVEQILPPEPAPPSFGSELGKVFNKKIKKGPIAIKDCTPDGKCITLENSSTDKDVDVSNWTLKRRVEGSSEISYIIPYGLIMKHGTELKIFARSAQNAHHRPPSEVVNDKLDSWGMGTECETRLFNEQGEERASHSQKIVFGSESSRNLP
;
A
#
# COMPACT_ATOMS: atom_id res chain seq x y z
N MET A 1 53.34 -38.38 70.21
CA MET A 1 52.32 -39.22 70.89
C MET A 1 50.97 -38.86 70.32
N PHE A 2 50.11 -39.84 69.97
CA PHE A 2 48.65 -39.76 69.69
C PHE A 2 48.10 -38.57 68.85
N PHE A 3 47.30 -38.74 67.79
CA PHE A 3 46.70 -39.94 67.17
C PHE A 3 46.24 -39.57 65.73
N SER A 4 46.26 -40.53 64.80
CA SER A 4 45.13 -41.00 63.95
C SER A 4 44.05 -40.03 63.39
N LEU A 5 43.45 -40.21 62.19
CA LEU A 5 43.57 -41.27 61.15
C LEU A 5 42.76 -40.89 59.87
N PHE A 6 43.06 -41.57 58.74
CA PHE A 6 42.22 -41.76 57.52
C PHE A 6 41.82 -40.52 56.66
N PHE A 7 41.51 -40.62 55.36
CA PHE A 7 41.33 -41.78 54.44
C PHE A 7 42.02 -41.55 53.06
N GLN A 8 42.32 -42.63 52.33
CA GLN A 8 42.98 -42.73 50.99
C GLN A 8 42.54 -44.09 50.35
N PRO A 9 42.87 -44.51 49.10
CA PRO A 9 43.17 -43.87 47.79
C PRO A 9 41.92 -43.99 46.84
N THR A 10 41.87 -44.08 45.49
CA THR A 10 42.58 -44.74 44.35
C THR A 10 42.00 -44.23 42.99
N SER A 11 42.38 -44.64 41.75
CA SER A 11 43.69 -44.88 41.07
C SER A 11 43.46 -45.32 39.59
N SER A 12 44.36 -44.96 38.66
CA SER A 12 44.41 -45.39 37.21
C SER A 12 43.27 -44.88 36.31
N SER A 13 43.36 -44.83 34.97
CA SER A 13 44.40 -45.20 33.97
C SER A 13 44.58 -44.02 32.95
N GLY A 14 45.65 -43.83 32.15
CA GLY A 14 46.26 -44.67 31.11
C GLY A 14 45.63 -44.40 29.73
N VAL A 15 46.27 -44.38 28.55
CA VAL A 15 47.67 -44.59 28.07
C VAL A 15 47.78 -43.99 26.63
N SER A 16 48.97 -43.52 26.19
CA SER A 16 49.38 -43.28 24.77
C SER A 16 48.69 -42.19 23.91
N GLN A 17 49.16 -41.77 22.72
CA GLN A 17 50.52 -41.45 22.19
C GLN A 17 50.42 -40.86 20.74
N THR A 18 51.19 -39.80 20.44
CA THR A 18 51.63 -39.27 19.10
C THR A 18 50.65 -38.94 17.94
N ASP A 19 50.98 -37.78 17.31
CA ASP A 19 50.89 -37.33 15.90
C ASP A 19 51.06 -38.43 14.80
N PRO A 20 50.78 -38.21 13.48
CA PRO A 20 50.83 -36.91 12.77
C PRO A 20 49.87 -36.61 11.58
N SER A 21 49.99 -35.35 11.13
CA SER A 21 49.78 -34.74 9.80
C SER A 21 49.32 -35.54 8.56
N THR A 22 48.47 -34.89 7.74
CA THR A 22 48.39 -35.12 6.27
C THR A 22 48.01 -33.85 5.49
N ASN A 23 48.29 -33.84 4.17
CA ASN A 23 48.18 -32.70 3.24
C ASN A 23 47.10 -32.95 2.14
N LEU A 24 47.08 -32.08 1.09
CA LEU A 24 46.45 -32.25 -0.25
C LEU A 24 44.99 -31.68 -0.38
N VAL A 25 44.51 -31.08 -1.50
CA VAL A 25 45.16 -30.75 -2.81
C VAL A 25 44.46 -29.60 -3.60
N LEU A 26 45.18 -29.12 -4.63
CA LEU A 26 44.89 -28.22 -5.77
C LEU A 26 43.44 -28.11 -6.35
N GLY A 27 43.15 -26.98 -7.04
CA GLY A 27 42.07 -26.91 -8.05
C GLY A 27 41.77 -25.54 -8.72
N THR A 28 42.53 -25.16 -9.76
CA THR A 28 42.19 -24.40 -11.02
C THR A 28 40.82 -23.68 -11.19
N SER A 29 40.64 -22.56 -11.92
CA SER A 29 41.41 -21.95 -13.04
C SER A 29 41.04 -20.45 -13.30
N SER A 30 41.78 -19.77 -14.20
CA SER A 30 41.36 -18.53 -14.90
C SER A 30 40.97 -18.83 -16.38
N ILE A 31 40.44 -17.92 -17.21
CA ILE A 31 41.20 -16.95 -18.05
C ILE A 31 40.23 -16.16 -19.00
N ASN A 32 40.67 -14.95 -19.42
CA ASN A 32 40.34 -14.16 -20.64
C ASN A 32 39.22 -13.09 -20.71
N ASN A 33 39.64 -11.94 -21.27
CA ASN A 33 38.85 -10.89 -21.93
C ASN A 33 38.75 -11.14 -23.45
N SER A 34 37.81 -10.49 -24.12
CA SER A 34 37.92 -10.13 -25.56
C SER A 34 37.10 -8.86 -25.88
N ILE A 35 37.26 -8.31 -27.09
CA ILE A 35 36.86 -6.94 -27.46
C ILE A 35 35.70 -6.94 -28.48
N SER A 36 34.92 -5.85 -28.50
CA SER A 36 33.78 -5.53 -29.38
C SER A 36 34.07 -5.62 -30.90
N PRO A 37 33.04 -5.67 -31.78
CA PRO A 37 32.43 -4.40 -32.23
C PRO A 37 30.91 -4.42 -32.50
N SER A 38 30.42 -3.25 -32.91
CA SER A 38 29.03 -2.84 -33.18
C SER A 38 28.27 -3.56 -34.31
N LEU A 39 26.93 -3.48 -34.26
CA LEU A 39 26.07 -3.42 -35.45
C LEU A 39 24.80 -2.59 -35.19
N ASN A 40 24.43 -1.72 -36.13
CA ASN A 40 23.25 -0.85 -36.06
C ASN A 40 22.03 -1.51 -36.70
N HIS A 41 20.82 -1.19 -36.23
CA HIS A 41 19.68 -0.99 -37.13
C HIS A 41 18.65 0.01 -36.58
N ASN A 42 18.39 1.05 -37.36
CA ASN A 42 17.18 1.86 -37.23
C ASN A 42 15.99 1.07 -37.79
N THR A 43 14.82 1.11 -37.12
CA THR A 43 13.54 1.28 -37.82
C THR A 43 12.58 2.10 -36.95
N THR A 44 11.94 3.09 -37.56
CA THR A 44 10.96 4.02 -36.98
C THR A 44 9.68 3.35 -36.50
N VAL A 45 9.13 3.89 -35.40
CA VAL A 45 7.70 3.75 -35.05
C VAL A 45 6.90 4.82 -35.83
N PRO A 46 5.73 4.50 -36.41
CA PRO A 46 4.76 5.50 -36.84
C PRO A 46 3.73 5.78 -35.74
N SER A 47 3.70 7.02 -35.25
CA SER A 47 2.66 7.50 -34.34
C SER A 47 1.38 7.84 -35.11
N THR A 48 0.21 7.46 -34.60
CA THR A 48 -1.05 8.17 -34.87
C THR A 48 -1.92 8.22 -33.61
N SER A 49 -2.07 9.41 -33.04
CA SER A 49 -3.04 9.73 -32.01
C SER A 49 -4.22 10.51 -32.61
N SER A 50 -5.44 10.17 -32.19
CA SER A 50 -6.65 11.00 -32.35
C SER A 50 -7.60 10.57 -31.23
N ILE A 51 -7.65 11.24 -30.07
CA ILE A 51 -8.13 12.62 -29.80
C ILE A 51 -9.65 12.73 -29.90
N SER A 52 -10.23 13.03 -28.75
CA SER A 52 -11.66 13.17 -28.47
C SER A 52 -12.03 14.63 -28.19
N VAL A 53 -13.04 15.16 -28.90
CA VAL A 53 -13.76 16.42 -28.64
C VAL A 53 -15.09 16.32 -29.41
N THR A 54 -16.28 16.73 -28.96
CA THR A 54 -16.76 17.19 -27.62
C THR A 54 -18.20 16.60 -27.43
N THR A 55 -19.24 17.07 -26.71
CA THR A 55 -19.58 18.29 -25.95
C THR A 55 -20.72 17.99 -24.94
N HIS A 56 -20.80 18.76 -23.85
CA HIS A 56 -21.97 19.01 -22.97
C HIS A 56 -22.69 17.86 -22.22
N SER A 57 -22.78 18.04 -20.90
CA SER A 57 -23.70 17.36 -19.94
C SER A 57 -25.14 17.91 -20.06
N PRO A 58 -26.20 17.22 -19.53
CA PRO A 58 -26.38 17.16 -18.06
C PRO A 58 -27.02 15.86 -17.47
N MET A 59 -26.68 15.63 -16.19
CA MET A 59 -27.48 15.02 -15.10
C MET A 59 -28.14 13.63 -15.22
N SER A 60 -27.95 12.87 -14.12
CA SER A 60 -28.95 12.08 -13.36
C SER A 60 -28.74 10.56 -13.28
N SER A 61 -29.04 10.03 -12.08
CA SER A 61 -29.48 8.66 -11.72
C SER A 61 -29.32 7.54 -12.79
N GLY A 62 -28.63 6.43 -12.55
CA GLY A 62 -28.35 5.76 -11.28
C GLY A 62 -29.19 4.48 -11.12
N VAL A 63 -28.62 3.46 -10.46
CA VAL A 63 -29.17 2.10 -10.24
C VAL A 63 -29.18 1.20 -11.49
N GLY A 64 -28.65 -0.01 -11.33
CA GLY A 64 -28.52 -1.03 -12.37
C GLY A 64 -27.99 -2.34 -11.81
N ASP A 65 -28.66 -2.90 -10.80
CA ASP A 65 -28.22 -4.13 -10.15
C ASP A 65 -28.32 -5.36 -11.05
N ILE A 66 -27.14 -5.97 -11.24
CA ILE A 66 -26.84 -7.39 -11.38
C ILE A 66 -28.06 -8.35 -11.32
N VAL A 67 -28.27 -9.12 -12.40
CA VAL A 67 -28.18 -10.60 -12.38
C VAL A 67 -28.10 -11.14 -13.82
N LYS A 68 -27.40 -12.26 -14.02
CA LYS A 68 -27.31 -12.98 -15.30
C LYS A 68 -28.10 -14.29 -15.26
N THR A 69 -28.27 -14.87 -16.45
CA THR A 69 -28.63 -16.27 -16.78
C THR A 69 -30.10 -16.68 -16.81
N THR A 70 -30.58 -16.89 -18.06
CA THR A 70 -31.03 -18.18 -18.64
C THR A 70 -31.74 -19.18 -17.69
N THR A 71 -32.90 -19.76 -17.99
CA THR A 71 -33.37 -20.26 -19.31
C THR A 71 -34.89 -20.58 -19.32
N ARG A 72 -35.44 -20.69 -20.55
CA ARG A 72 -36.51 -21.63 -20.98
C ARG A 72 -37.96 -21.09 -21.10
N SER A 73 -38.56 -21.41 -22.24
CA SER A 73 -39.90 -21.03 -22.71
C SER A 73 -40.90 -22.19 -22.67
N VAL A 74 -42.19 -21.88 -22.41
CA VAL A 74 -43.38 -22.41 -23.14
C VAL A 74 -44.53 -21.35 -23.04
N SER A 75 -45.57 -21.51 -23.88
CA SER A 75 -46.78 -20.67 -24.07
C SER A 75 -47.76 -20.63 -22.85
N MET A 76 -48.94 -19.96 -22.84
CA MET A 76 -49.85 -19.47 -23.90
C MET A 76 -50.92 -18.45 -23.37
N GLU A 77 -51.62 -17.74 -24.28
CA GLU A 77 -52.97 -17.10 -24.10
C GLU A 77 -53.15 -15.89 -23.13
N SER A 78 -54.15 -14.97 -23.24
CA SER A 78 -55.19 -14.74 -24.30
C SER A 78 -55.81 -13.31 -24.26
N GLY A 79 -56.07 -12.72 -25.44
CA GLY A 79 -57.06 -11.63 -25.69
C GLY A 79 -56.72 -10.20 -25.21
N THR A 80 -57.14 -9.08 -25.85
CA THR A 80 -57.91 -8.78 -27.09
C THR A 80 -57.44 -7.38 -27.64
N ARG A 81 -58.04 -6.59 -28.56
CA ARG A 81 -59.38 -6.50 -29.21
C ARG A 81 -59.34 -5.62 -30.50
N ASN A 82 -60.54 -5.37 -31.05
CA ASN A 82 -60.91 -4.46 -32.17
C ASN A 82 -60.34 -3.02 -32.10
N ARG A 83 -60.13 -2.26 -33.20
CA ARG A 83 -60.49 -2.37 -34.65
C ARG A 83 -59.62 -1.36 -35.47
N SER A 84 -59.69 -1.09 -36.79
CA SER A 84 -60.54 -1.53 -37.94
C SER A 84 -59.95 -1.04 -39.29
N ASN A 85 -60.30 -1.69 -40.41
CA ASN A 85 -60.37 -1.19 -41.80
C ASN A 85 -59.03 -0.88 -42.54
N LEU A 86 -58.87 -1.15 -43.85
CA LEU A 86 -59.70 -1.89 -44.83
C LEU A 86 -58.87 -2.30 -46.06
N ARG A 87 -58.87 -3.58 -46.47
CA ARG A 87 -58.78 -4.00 -47.89
C ARG A 87 -59.29 -5.44 -48.10
N ASP A 88 -60.00 -5.64 -49.20
CA ASP A 88 -60.83 -6.79 -49.58
C ASP A 88 -60.60 -7.10 -51.09
N PRO A 89 -61.16 -8.18 -51.69
CA PRO A 89 -61.54 -9.49 -51.14
C PRO A 89 -61.29 -10.69 -52.09
N SER A 90 -61.59 -11.90 -51.59
CA SER A 90 -62.13 -13.10 -52.29
C SER A 90 -62.70 -14.05 -51.20
N PRO A 91 -63.54 -15.09 -51.44
CA PRO A 91 -63.97 -15.74 -52.70
C PRO A 91 -65.48 -16.19 -52.77
N LEU A 92 -65.82 -16.98 -53.81
CA LEU A 92 -66.74 -18.15 -53.89
C LEU A 92 -68.10 -18.27 -53.09
N SER A 93 -69.20 -18.40 -53.87
CA SER A 93 -70.21 -19.50 -53.89
C SER A 93 -71.02 -19.95 -52.64
N SER A 94 -72.37 -20.04 -52.76
CA SER A 94 -73.17 -21.31 -52.82
C SER A 94 -74.69 -21.21 -52.46
N GLY A 95 -75.55 -21.96 -53.17
CA GLY A 95 -76.97 -22.28 -52.83
C GLY A 95 -78.01 -21.19 -53.13
N MET A 96 -79.32 -21.44 -53.34
CA MET A 96 -80.21 -22.63 -53.37
C MET A 96 -81.60 -22.17 -53.93
N GLN A 97 -82.58 -22.94 -54.45
CA GLN A 97 -82.80 -24.35 -54.86
C GLN A 97 -84.14 -24.42 -55.66
N ARG A 98 -84.48 -25.57 -56.31
CA ARG A 98 -85.75 -25.99 -56.99
C ARG A 98 -85.87 -25.74 -58.50
N GLN A 99 -86.64 -26.51 -59.30
CA GLN A 99 -87.08 -27.94 -59.21
C GLN A 99 -87.77 -28.38 -60.53
N GLY A 100 -87.38 -29.54 -61.08
CA GLY A 100 -88.05 -30.21 -62.23
C GLY A 100 -87.87 -29.53 -63.59
N GLN A 101 -88.35 -30.07 -64.72
CA GLN A 101 -88.63 -31.46 -65.13
C GLN A 101 -88.96 -31.46 -66.64
N ASN A 102 -88.82 -32.60 -67.35
CA ASN A 102 -89.46 -32.88 -68.66
C ASN A 102 -89.03 -31.97 -69.86
N GLU A 103 -89.43 -32.20 -71.13
CA GLU A 103 -89.42 -33.39 -72.01
C GLU A 103 -89.91 -32.95 -73.42
N PHE A 104 -89.42 -33.56 -74.50
CA PHE A 104 -90.03 -33.68 -75.85
C PHE A 104 -90.59 -32.44 -76.62
N GLY A 105 -90.85 -32.63 -77.93
CA GLY A 105 -91.57 -31.70 -78.82
C GLY A 105 -90.71 -30.54 -79.34
N ASN A 106 -90.38 -30.36 -80.62
CA ASN A 106 -91.01 -30.77 -81.88
C ASN A 106 -92.49 -30.37 -82.04
N CYS A 107 -92.73 -29.28 -82.77
CA CYS A 107 -93.58 -29.31 -83.97
C CYS A 107 -93.46 -28.02 -84.79
N SER A 108 -93.24 -28.17 -86.11
CA SER A 108 -93.85 -27.26 -87.10
C SER A 108 -95.36 -27.50 -87.10
N PRO A 109 -96.21 -26.53 -87.49
CA PRO A 109 -97.07 -26.88 -88.63
C PRO A 109 -97.58 -25.71 -89.51
N TYR A 110 -98.08 -26.11 -90.70
CA TYR A 110 -99.19 -25.52 -91.46
C TYR A 110 -99.06 -24.10 -92.08
N ALA A 111 -99.67 -23.80 -93.23
CA ALA A 111 -100.38 -24.64 -94.22
C ALA A 111 -100.57 -23.92 -95.58
N LEU A 112 -100.91 -24.72 -96.61
CA LEU A 112 -102.01 -24.58 -97.59
C LEU A 112 -102.58 -23.16 -97.90
N PHE A 113 -103.06 -22.84 -99.12
CA PHE A 113 -103.77 -23.69 -100.09
C PHE A 113 -103.80 -23.05 -101.51
N ASN A 114 -103.97 -23.88 -102.55
CA ASN A 114 -104.91 -23.80 -103.69
C ASN A 114 -105.63 -22.46 -104.04
N GLN A 115 -106.07 -22.16 -105.27
CA GLN A 115 -106.41 -23.04 -106.41
C GLN A 115 -106.45 -22.29 -107.76
N SER A 116 -106.54 -23.02 -108.88
CA SER A 116 -106.58 -22.55 -110.27
C SER A 116 -107.76 -21.62 -110.64
N THR A 117 -107.59 -20.72 -111.63
CA THR A 117 -108.38 -20.69 -112.89
C THR A 117 -107.97 -19.58 -113.90
N ASN A 118 -108.13 -19.91 -115.19
CA ASN A 118 -108.53 -19.06 -116.34
C ASN A 118 -107.88 -17.67 -116.61
N ALA A 119 -106.97 -17.67 -117.59
CA ALA A 119 -106.90 -16.83 -118.80
C ALA A 119 -107.43 -15.36 -118.86
N MET A 120 -106.69 -14.52 -119.61
CA MET A 120 -107.07 -13.22 -120.22
C MET A 120 -107.01 -11.91 -119.38
N VAL A 121 -105.99 -11.71 -118.53
CA VAL A 121 -105.60 -10.34 -118.05
C VAL A 121 -104.07 -10.14 -118.00
N THR A 122 -103.31 -10.74 -118.92
CA THR A 122 -101.86 -10.98 -118.75
C THR A 122 -100.91 -9.79 -118.95
N ASP A 123 -101.32 -8.68 -119.58
CA ASP A 123 -100.40 -7.55 -119.86
C ASP A 123 -100.43 -6.43 -118.81
N ASN A 124 -101.58 -6.08 -118.23
CA ASN A 124 -101.63 -5.02 -117.20
C ASN A 124 -100.93 -5.45 -115.90
N LEU A 125 -101.14 -6.69 -115.46
CA LEU A 125 -100.45 -7.25 -114.28
C LEU A 125 -98.93 -7.35 -114.50
N ARG A 126 -98.48 -7.62 -115.73
CA ARG A 126 -97.07 -7.67 -116.10
C ARG A 126 -96.37 -6.31 -115.91
N VAL A 127 -97.04 -5.20 -116.23
CA VAL A 127 -96.49 -3.85 -116.01
C VAL A 127 -96.47 -3.49 -114.52
N GLN A 128 -97.52 -3.84 -113.77
CA GLN A 128 -97.58 -3.57 -112.33
C GLN A 128 -96.53 -4.38 -111.57
N HIS A 129 -96.45 -5.71 -111.77
CA HIS A 129 -95.44 -6.54 -111.14
C HIS A 129 -94.01 -6.18 -111.58
N GLN A 130 -93.80 -5.63 -112.78
CA GLN A 130 -92.49 -5.11 -113.17
C GLN A 130 -92.11 -3.83 -112.39
N ARG A 131 -93.07 -2.95 -112.06
CA ARG A 131 -92.84 -1.81 -111.15
C ARG A 131 -92.61 -2.26 -109.72
N GLU A 132 -93.48 -3.10 -109.17
CA GLU A 132 -93.33 -3.66 -107.82
C GLU A 132 -91.98 -4.39 -107.67
N LYS A 133 -91.53 -5.11 -108.71
CA LYS A 133 -90.20 -5.74 -108.77
C LYS A 133 -89.06 -4.73 -108.88
N GLN A 134 -89.25 -3.58 -109.54
CA GLN A 134 -88.26 -2.49 -109.56
C GLN A 134 -88.19 -1.76 -108.21
N GLU A 135 -89.32 -1.49 -107.57
CA GLU A 135 -89.41 -0.89 -106.23
C GLU A 135 -88.84 -1.83 -105.17
N LEU A 136 -89.13 -3.14 -105.25
CA LEU A 136 -88.49 -4.16 -104.42
C LEU A 136 -87.00 -4.33 -104.73
N SER A 137 -86.55 -4.16 -105.97
CA SER A 137 -85.12 -4.13 -106.28
C SER A 137 -84.46 -2.92 -105.65
N GLU A 138 -85.01 -1.72 -105.83
CA GLU A 138 -84.44 -0.49 -105.28
C GLU A 138 -84.45 -0.51 -103.74
N LEU A 139 -85.52 -1.04 -103.12
CA LEU A 139 -85.58 -1.27 -101.68
C LEU A 139 -84.54 -2.30 -101.22
N ASN A 140 -84.31 -3.37 -101.98
CA ASN A 140 -83.30 -4.40 -101.67
C ASN A 140 -81.87 -3.90 -101.93
N ASP A 141 -81.65 -3.01 -102.89
CA ASP A 141 -80.38 -2.33 -103.15
C ASP A 141 -80.10 -1.25 -102.08
N ARG A 142 -81.13 -0.55 -101.60
CA ARG A 142 -81.06 0.30 -100.40
C ARG A 142 -80.78 -0.54 -99.15
N PHE A 143 -81.44 -1.68 -98.97
CA PHE A 143 -81.12 -2.63 -97.88
C PHE A 143 -79.70 -3.17 -98.00
N ARG A 144 -79.20 -3.50 -99.19
CA ARG A 144 -77.79 -3.87 -99.41
C ARG A 144 -76.85 -2.75 -98.98
N GLY A 145 -77.15 -1.51 -99.37
CA GLY A 145 -76.44 -0.32 -98.90
C GLY A 145 -76.46 -0.15 -97.37
N TYR A 146 -77.58 -0.42 -96.71
CA TYR A 146 -77.66 -0.45 -95.24
C TYR A 146 -76.92 -1.64 -94.62
N LEU A 147 -76.91 -2.81 -95.24
CA LEU A 147 -76.24 -4.02 -94.74
C LEU A 147 -74.72 -3.89 -94.89
N ASP A 148 -74.25 -3.25 -95.96
CA ASP A 148 -72.84 -2.86 -96.14
C ASP A 148 -72.47 -1.68 -95.23
N ARG A 149 -73.40 -0.77 -94.93
CA ARG A 149 -73.22 0.25 -93.88
C ARG A 149 -73.08 -0.39 -92.49
N VAL A 150 -73.89 -1.41 -92.18
CA VAL A 150 -73.81 -2.20 -90.95
C VAL A 150 -72.49 -2.95 -90.90
N LYS A 151 -72.13 -3.75 -91.90
CA LYS A 151 -70.83 -4.46 -91.96
C LYS A 151 -69.62 -3.52 -91.86
N THR A 152 -69.68 -2.34 -92.47
CA THR A 152 -68.59 -1.35 -92.34
C THR A 152 -68.59 -0.62 -90.99
N LEU A 153 -69.71 -0.59 -90.26
CA LEU A 153 -69.77 -0.14 -88.86
C LEU A 153 -69.36 -1.26 -87.89
N GLU A 154 -69.71 -2.51 -88.14
CA GLU A 154 -69.28 -3.70 -87.39
C GLU A 154 -67.75 -3.87 -87.50
N ASN A 155 -67.19 -3.81 -88.71
CA ASN A 155 -65.73 -3.84 -88.90
C ASN A 155 -65.02 -2.62 -88.26
N LYS A 156 -65.68 -1.45 -88.20
CA LYS A 156 -65.15 -0.29 -87.47
C LYS A 156 -65.22 -0.48 -85.96
N ASN A 157 -66.33 -1.00 -85.44
CA ASN A 157 -66.48 -1.31 -84.02
C ASN A 157 -65.49 -2.39 -83.59
N ALA A 158 -65.35 -3.49 -84.33
CA ALA A 158 -64.36 -4.53 -84.07
C ALA A 158 -62.92 -4.00 -84.09
N LYS A 159 -62.61 -3.09 -85.03
CA LYS A 159 -61.31 -2.40 -85.04
C LYS A 159 -61.14 -1.46 -83.84
N LEU A 160 -62.17 -0.70 -83.48
CA LEU A 160 -62.14 0.20 -82.32
C LEU A 160 -62.03 -0.56 -81.00
N THR A 161 -62.74 -1.68 -80.83
CA THR A 161 -62.61 -2.54 -79.64
C THR A 161 -61.24 -3.19 -79.58
N GLY A 162 -60.69 -3.66 -80.70
CA GLY A 162 -59.31 -4.17 -80.75
C GLY A 162 -58.29 -3.08 -80.38
N GLN A 163 -58.41 -1.88 -80.95
CA GLN A 163 -57.56 -0.74 -80.57
C GLN A 163 -57.73 -0.33 -79.10
N LEU A 164 -58.92 -0.44 -78.53
CA LEU A 164 -59.18 -0.14 -77.12
C LEU A 164 -58.63 -1.25 -76.21
N GLU A 165 -58.66 -2.51 -76.64
CA GLU A 165 -58.02 -3.65 -75.97
C GLU A 165 -56.48 -3.53 -75.99
N ASP A 166 -55.89 -3.18 -77.14
CA ASP A 166 -54.45 -2.93 -77.26
C ASP A 166 -54.00 -1.72 -76.45
N ILE A 167 -54.79 -0.63 -76.43
CA ILE A 167 -54.54 0.53 -75.58
C ILE A 167 -54.67 0.15 -74.11
N THR A 168 -55.69 -0.60 -73.69
CA THR A 168 -55.85 -0.99 -72.27
C THR A 168 -54.81 -2.00 -71.78
N LYS A 169 -54.27 -2.85 -72.66
CA LYS A 169 -53.10 -3.70 -72.36
C LYS A 169 -51.79 -2.92 -72.24
N THR A 170 -51.62 -1.84 -73.01
CA THR A 170 -50.39 -1.02 -73.00
C THR A 170 -50.46 0.18 -72.04
N TRP A 171 -51.66 0.59 -71.65
CA TRP A 171 -51.91 1.64 -70.67
C TRP A 171 -51.38 1.24 -69.29
N GLY A 172 -50.64 2.14 -68.66
CA GLY A 172 -49.94 1.86 -67.41
C GLY A 172 -48.64 1.05 -67.57
N ALA A 173 -48.42 0.31 -68.66
CA ALA A 173 -47.19 -0.50 -68.83
C ALA A 173 -45.91 0.37 -68.85
N ALA A 174 -45.95 1.52 -69.55
CA ALA A 174 -44.86 2.50 -69.53
C ALA A 174 -44.64 3.12 -68.13
N SER A 175 -45.71 3.33 -67.37
CA SER A 175 -45.63 3.83 -65.99
C SER A 175 -45.02 2.78 -65.05
N GLN A 176 -45.44 1.52 -65.16
CA GLN A 176 -44.87 0.39 -64.41
C GLN A 176 -43.39 0.15 -64.76
N ALA A 177 -42.99 0.33 -66.02
CA ALA A 177 -41.59 0.25 -66.43
C ALA A 177 -40.73 1.36 -65.78
N ILE A 178 -41.23 2.60 -65.75
CA ILE A 178 -40.57 3.72 -65.05
C ILE A 178 -40.51 3.45 -63.54
N ILE A 179 -41.61 3.00 -62.93
CA ILE A 179 -41.66 2.65 -61.50
C ILE A 179 -40.62 1.57 -61.17
N ALA A 180 -40.50 0.51 -61.97
CA ALA A 180 -39.51 -0.56 -61.75
C ALA A 180 -38.05 -0.10 -61.96
N GLN A 181 -37.82 0.79 -62.93
CA GLN A 181 -36.51 1.40 -63.17
C GLN A 181 -36.04 2.28 -62.01
N TYR A 182 -36.95 2.95 -61.30
CA TYR A 182 -36.60 3.81 -60.17
C TYR A 182 -36.74 3.13 -58.80
N SER A 183 -37.62 2.15 -58.61
CA SER A 183 -37.76 1.44 -57.33
C SER A 183 -36.52 0.62 -57.00
N THR A 184 -35.93 -0.06 -57.99
CA THR A 184 -34.78 -0.95 -57.73
C THR A 184 -33.48 -0.20 -57.35
N PRO A 185 -33.17 1.00 -57.88
CA PRO A 185 -32.16 1.90 -57.28
C PRO A 185 -32.60 2.49 -55.93
N LEU A 186 -33.86 2.90 -55.77
CA LEU A 186 -34.34 3.51 -54.52
C LEU A 186 -34.23 2.56 -53.33
N ASP A 187 -34.59 1.29 -53.51
CA ASP A 187 -34.52 0.27 -52.47
C ASP A 187 -33.08 -0.17 -52.17
N ARG A 188 -32.17 -0.10 -53.15
CA ARG A 188 -30.71 -0.25 -52.92
C ARG A 188 -30.15 0.91 -52.11
N LEU A 189 -30.47 2.15 -52.47
CA LEU A 189 -30.01 3.33 -51.72
C LEU A 189 -30.58 3.33 -50.28
N ARG A 190 -31.81 2.86 -50.08
CA ARG A 190 -32.38 2.61 -48.75
C ARG A 190 -31.60 1.54 -47.98
N GLN A 191 -31.23 0.44 -48.63
CA GLN A 191 -30.40 -0.61 -48.02
C GLN A 191 -29.02 -0.06 -47.62
N GLU A 192 -28.34 0.64 -48.52
CA GLU A 192 -27.03 1.27 -48.27
C GLU A 192 -27.07 2.29 -47.12
N VAL A 193 -28.12 3.12 -47.05
CA VAL A 193 -28.35 4.03 -45.91
C VAL A 193 -28.61 3.26 -44.62
N ASN A 194 -29.41 2.19 -44.64
CA ASN A 194 -29.67 1.36 -43.45
C ASN A 194 -28.40 0.65 -42.97
N GLU A 195 -27.58 0.12 -43.88
CA GLU A 195 -26.30 -0.51 -43.58
C GLU A 195 -25.32 0.51 -42.97
N SER A 196 -25.20 1.70 -43.57
CA SER A 196 -24.41 2.81 -43.02
C SER A 196 -24.89 3.26 -41.62
N MET A 197 -26.20 3.30 -41.36
CA MET A 197 -26.76 3.58 -40.03
C MET A 197 -26.47 2.49 -39.00
N ILE A 198 -26.40 1.22 -39.42
CA ILE A 198 -26.01 0.09 -38.55
C ILE A 198 -24.51 0.17 -38.22
N ASP A 199 -23.67 0.44 -39.21
CA ASP A 199 -22.22 0.62 -39.02
C ASP A 199 -21.91 1.83 -38.13
N GLU A 200 -22.63 2.96 -38.30
CA GLU A 200 -22.52 4.11 -37.41
C GLU A 200 -22.91 3.74 -35.97
N ALA A 201 -23.98 2.96 -35.77
CA ALA A 201 -24.42 2.51 -34.45
C ALA A 201 -23.43 1.54 -33.78
N ASP A 202 -22.79 0.64 -34.52
CA ASP A 202 -21.69 -0.20 -33.99
C ASP A 202 -20.47 0.65 -33.63
N LEU A 203 -20.05 1.57 -34.51
CA LEU A 203 -18.93 2.47 -34.25
C LEU A 203 -19.17 3.36 -33.02
N GLN A 204 -20.37 3.95 -32.88
CA GLN A 204 -20.75 4.67 -31.66
C GLN A 204 -20.73 3.78 -30.42
N THR A 205 -21.21 2.53 -30.52
CA THR A 205 -21.22 1.57 -29.39
C THR A 205 -19.81 1.17 -28.98
N ARG A 206 -18.92 0.92 -29.94
CA ARG A 206 -17.50 0.62 -29.73
C ARG A 206 -16.74 1.81 -29.14
N LEU A 207 -17.02 3.02 -29.61
CA LEU A 207 -16.46 4.26 -29.05
C LEU A 207 -16.87 4.45 -27.59
N ARG A 208 -18.16 4.30 -27.26
CA ARG A 208 -18.66 4.35 -25.88
C ARG A 208 -18.00 3.29 -24.99
N ARG A 209 -17.84 2.06 -25.49
CA ARG A 209 -17.12 0.99 -24.78
C ARG A 209 -15.64 1.31 -24.57
N SER A 210 -14.98 1.93 -25.55
CA SER A 210 -13.58 2.36 -25.44
C SER A 210 -13.40 3.46 -24.41
N HIS A 211 -14.24 4.51 -24.43
CA HIS A 211 -14.25 5.55 -23.40
C HIS A 211 -14.46 4.97 -22.01
N TYR A 212 -15.44 4.06 -21.83
CA TYR A 212 -15.65 3.38 -20.54
C TYR A 212 -14.41 2.60 -20.06
N THR A 213 -13.69 1.92 -20.95
CA THR A 213 -12.41 1.28 -20.56
C THR A 213 -11.32 2.30 -20.21
N ILE A 214 -11.22 3.41 -20.95
CA ILE A 214 -10.24 4.49 -20.67
C ILE A 214 -10.51 5.13 -19.31
N ASP A 215 -11.77 5.42 -18.98
CA ASP A 215 -12.15 6.05 -17.71
C ASP A 215 -12.00 5.09 -16.52
N ASN A 216 -12.23 3.79 -16.71
CA ASN A 216 -11.88 2.77 -15.71
C ASN A 216 -10.36 2.73 -15.46
N TYR A 217 -9.52 2.77 -16.51
CA TYR A 217 -8.06 2.82 -16.34
C TYR A 217 -7.60 4.14 -15.69
N ARG A 218 -8.24 5.28 -16.00
CA ARG A 218 -7.99 6.57 -15.33
C ARG A 218 -8.32 6.52 -13.84
N SER A 219 -9.46 5.92 -13.46
CA SER A 219 -9.81 5.73 -12.05
C SER A 219 -8.75 4.87 -11.35
N LEU A 220 -8.40 3.73 -11.93
CA LEU A 220 -7.38 2.83 -11.35
C LEU A 220 -6.03 3.53 -11.18
N ILE A 221 -5.56 4.29 -12.18
CA ILE A 221 -4.32 5.07 -12.08
C ILE A 221 -4.40 6.12 -10.95
N ASN A 222 -5.53 6.81 -10.81
CA ASN A 222 -5.74 7.78 -9.73
C ASN A 222 -5.80 7.12 -8.34
N ASP A 223 -6.44 5.95 -8.24
CA ASP A 223 -6.52 5.18 -7.00
C ASP A 223 -5.13 4.68 -6.59
N GLU A 224 -4.33 4.19 -7.55
CA GLU A 224 -2.92 3.82 -7.37
C GLU A 224 -2.04 5.03 -7.00
N THR A 225 -2.17 6.20 -7.64
CA THR A 225 -1.38 7.39 -7.24
C THR A 225 -1.71 7.82 -5.81
N THR A 226 -3.00 7.95 -5.46
CA THR A 226 -3.35 8.31 -4.08
C THR A 226 -3.00 7.22 -3.05
N TRP A 227 -2.84 5.96 -3.46
CA TRP A 227 -2.30 4.92 -2.58
C TRP A 227 -0.79 5.09 -2.36
N ASN A 228 -0.03 5.36 -3.42
CA ASN A 228 1.41 5.64 -3.36
C ASN A 228 1.70 6.90 -2.54
N ASP A 229 0.95 8.00 -2.74
CA ASP A 229 1.08 9.24 -1.96
C ASP A 229 0.94 8.98 -0.45
N ARG A 230 -0.05 8.15 -0.05
CA ARG A 230 -0.26 7.75 1.36
C ARG A 230 0.86 6.84 1.89
N GLN A 231 1.45 5.97 1.06
CA GLN A 231 2.61 5.18 1.49
C GLN A 231 3.85 6.07 1.66
N GLU A 232 4.04 7.06 0.78
CA GLU A 232 5.18 7.99 0.82
C GLU A 232 5.09 8.93 2.03
N GLU A 233 3.90 9.49 2.32
CA GLU A 233 3.65 10.26 3.54
C GLU A 233 3.98 9.42 4.79
N LYS A 234 3.49 8.18 4.84
CA LYS A 234 3.75 7.25 5.94
C LYS A 234 5.23 6.83 6.04
N ARG A 235 5.93 6.70 4.90
CA ARG A 235 7.37 6.41 4.84
C ARG A 235 8.16 7.56 5.45
N GLU A 236 7.78 8.80 5.17
CA GLU A 236 8.46 9.99 5.70
C GLU A 236 8.11 10.23 7.17
N GLN A 237 6.86 9.98 7.61
CA GLN A 237 6.49 9.95 9.03
C GLN A 237 7.35 8.94 9.82
N LEU A 238 7.46 7.69 9.35
CA LEU A 238 8.25 6.66 10.01
C LEU A 238 9.77 6.97 10.00
N LYS A 239 10.25 7.65 8.95
CA LYS A 239 11.63 8.15 8.86
C LYS A 239 11.90 9.25 9.89
N LEU A 240 10.97 10.18 10.10
CA LEU A 240 11.08 11.21 11.14
C LEU A 240 11.02 10.61 12.57
N GLU A 241 10.17 9.61 12.80
CA GLU A 241 10.14 8.85 14.06
C GLU A 241 11.48 8.13 14.32
N TYR A 242 12.07 7.53 13.27
CA TYR A 242 13.39 6.89 13.34
C TYR A 242 14.52 7.89 13.61
N GLU A 243 14.55 9.01 12.88
CA GLU A 243 15.53 10.10 13.07
C GLU A 243 15.46 10.68 14.50
N HIS A 244 14.25 10.89 15.04
CA HIS A 244 14.04 11.28 16.42
C HIS A 244 14.59 10.24 17.41
N SER A 245 14.25 8.96 17.22
CA SER A 245 14.73 7.87 18.10
C SER A 245 16.26 7.74 18.06
N CYS A 246 16.90 7.90 16.90
CA CYS A 246 18.35 7.94 16.78
C CYS A 246 18.98 9.14 17.51
N ALA A 247 18.36 10.32 17.46
CA ALA A 247 18.82 11.49 18.19
C ALA A 247 18.70 11.31 19.72
N GLU A 248 17.59 10.74 20.19
CA GLU A 248 17.38 10.40 21.61
C GLU A 248 18.41 9.35 22.10
N LEU A 249 18.65 8.30 21.32
CA LEU A 249 19.66 7.28 21.63
C LEU A 249 21.08 7.87 21.67
N ALA A 250 21.43 8.79 20.76
CA ALA A 250 22.72 9.46 20.76
C ALA A 250 22.90 10.36 22.00
N ALA A 251 21.87 11.11 22.39
CA ALA A 251 21.88 11.91 23.61
C ALA A 251 21.99 11.03 24.88
N LEU A 252 21.29 9.90 24.92
CA LEU A 252 21.37 8.95 26.02
C LEU A 252 22.76 8.27 26.11
N GLN A 253 23.38 7.93 24.98
CA GLN A 253 24.76 7.42 24.93
C GLN A 253 25.77 8.47 25.42
N GLN A 254 25.59 9.74 25.06
CA GLN A 254 26.44 10.83 25.56
C GLN A 254 26.30 11.01 27.08
N SER A 255 25.07 10.96 27.59
CA SER A 255 24.76 11.01 29.03
C SER A 255 25.38 9.82 29.79
N TYR A 256 25.20 8.60 29.27
CA TYR A 256 25.80 7.39 29.83
C TYR A 256 27.33 7.51 29.94
N LYS A 257 27.99 7.99 28.88
CA LYS A 257 29.45 8.19 28.87
C LYS A 257 29.91 9.24 29.89
N GLN A 258 29.16 10.33 30.07
CA GLN A 258 29.45 11.32 31.11
C GLN A 258 29.40 10.70 32.52
N VAL A 259 28.41 9.85 32.79
CA VAL A 259 28.30 9.11 34.06
C VAL A 259 29.41 8.07 34.22
N GLU A 260 29.79 7.37 33.14
CA GLU A 260 30.91 6.42 33.11
C GLU A 260 32.25 7.10 33.45
N ASP A 261 32.51 8.27 32.86
CA ASP A 261 33.74 9.04 33.10
C ASP A 261 33.72 9.71 34.50
N GLN A 262 32.56 10.14 35.02
CA GLN A 262 32.41 10.53 36.43
C GLN A 262 32.71 9.38 37.39
N LEU A 263 32.21 8.17 37.09
CA LEU A 263 32.43 6.97 37.92
C LEU A 263 33.91 6.55 37.94
N LYS A 264 34.62 6.64 36.81
CA LYS A 264 36.09 6.45 36.76
C LYS A 264 36.82 7.46 37.65
N ASN A 265 36.46 8.74 37.57
CA ASN A 265 37.09 9.78 38.39
C ASN A 265 36.85 9.54 39.89
N LEU A 266 35.65 9.11 40.30
CA LEU A 266 35.35 8.76 41.68
C LEU A 266 36.07 7.48 42.16
N LEU A 267 36.28 6.50 41.27
CA LEU A 267 37.09 5.32 41.59
C LEU A 267 38.57 5.68 41.79
N ASN A 268 39.13 6.52 40.91
CA ASN A 268 40.51 6.99 41.04
C ASN A 268 40.70 7.78 42.35
N GLN A 269 39.80 8.72 42.67
CA GLN A 269 39.83 9.45 43.95
C GLN A 269 39.72 8.52 45.16
N ARG A 270 38.88 7.48 45.09
CA ARG A 270 38.79 6.46 46.14
C ARG A 270 40.11 5.70 46.31
N GLU A 271 40.80 5.38 45.22
CA GLU A 271 42.12 4.73 45.26
C GLU A 271 43.20 5.67 45.81
N GLU A 272 43.20 6.95 45.44
CA GLU A 272 44.07 7.99 46.00
C GLU A 272 43.89 8.11 47.52
N TYR A 273 42.65 8.23 48.02
CA TYR A 273 42.38 8.29 49.47
C TYR A 273 42.73 7.01 50.23
N LEU A 274 42.59 5.83 49.61
CA LEU A 274 43.03 4.57 50.23
C LEU A 274 44.56 4.52 50.38
N ASN A 275 45.30 4.92 49.33
CA ASN A 275 46.75 5.02 49.38
C ASN A 275 47.24 6.09 50.38
N GLU A 276 46.49 7.17 50.59
CA GLU A 276 46.76 8.17 51.63
C GLU A 276 46.53 7.61 53.04
N ILE A 277 45.42 6.89 53.26
CA ILE A 277 45.10 6.22 54.53
C ILE A 277 46.20 5.20 54.91
N ASP A 278 46.65 4.39 53.96
CA ASP A 278 47.70 3.39 54.23
C ASP A 278 49.05 4.06 54.54
N GLN A 279 49.42 5.13 53.83
CA GLN A 279 50.61 5.93 54.16
C GLN A 279 50.53 6.60 55.54
N LEU A 280 49.35 7.08 55.95
CA LEU A 280 49.14 7.66 57.28
C LEU A 280 49.17 6.59 58.38
N ASN A 281 48.66 5.39 58.11
CA ASN A 281 48.76 4.24 59.01
C ASN A 281 50.23 3.82 59.20
N ASP A 282 51.02 3.67 58.13
CA ASP A 282 52.45 3.34 58.21
C ASP A 282 53.25 4.40 58.99
N GLN A 283 52.96 5.69 58.78
CA GLN A 283 53.55 6.78 59.57
C GLN A 283 53.16 6.70 61.04
N SER A 284 51.90 6.39 61.35
CA SER A 284 51.38 6.22 62.72
C SER A 284 52.01 5.01 63.42
N TYR A 285 52.12 3.87 62.74
CA TYR A 285 52.79 2.67 63.25
C TYR A 285 54.28 2.93 63.48
N LYS A 286 54.98 3.59 62.55
CA LYS A 286 56.38 3.98 62.72
C LYS A 286 56.57 4.90 63.93
N ALA A 287 55.77 5.96 64.04
CA ALA A 287 55.82 6.87 65.20
C ALA A 287 55.51 6.15 66.52
N THR A 288 54.58 5.20 66.51
CA THR A 288 54.25 4.36 67.68
C THR A 288 55.42 3.45 68.07
N ILE A 289 56.08 2.81 67.10
CA ILE A 289 57.27 1.98 67.30
C ILE A 289 58.44 2.82 67.84
N ASP A 290 58.68 4.00 67.28
CA ASP A 290 59.76 4.89 67.71
C ASP A 290 59.49 5.48 69.10
N ARG A 291 58.21 5.74 69.45
CA ARG A 291 57.80 6.09 70.82
C ARG A 291 58.07 4.94 71.80
N ILE A 292 57.79 3.69 71.43
CA ILE A 292 58.05 2.51 72.28
C ILE A 292 59.57 2.28 72.48
N LYS A 293 60.40 2.53 71.45
CA LYS A 293 61.87 2.49 71.60
C LYS A 293 62.36 3.52 72.61
N LEU A 294 61.83 4.74 72.55
CA LEU A 294 62.17 5.83 73.48
C LEU A 294 61.67 5.53 74.90
N ASP A 295 60.44 5.02 75.06
CA ASP A 295 59.93 4.56 76.37
C ASP A 295 60.85 3.50 76.98
N LEU A 296 61.31 2.52 76.18
CA LEU A 296 62.21 1.46 76.61
C LEU A 296 63.60 1.99 76.99
N GLN A 297 64.18 2.92 76.22
CA GLN A 297 65.45 3.58 76.57
C GLN A 297 65.32 4.40 77.86
N VAL A 298 64.19 5.08 78.05
CA VAL A 298 63.88 5.79 79.31
C VAL A 298 63.72 4.80 80.46
N GLN A 299 63.18 3.60 80.24
CA GLN A 299 63.12 2.54 81.27
C GLN A 299 64.51 2.01 81.61
N THR A 300 65.35 1.64 80.63
CA THR A 300 66.70 1.11 80.92
C THR A 300 67.55 2.13 81.67
N LEU A 301 67.49 3.41 81.29
CA LEU A 301 68.19 4.49 82.02
C LEU A 301 67.63 4.70 83.44
N ARG A 302 66.31 4.52 83.66
CA ARG A 302 65.69 4.56 84.99
C ARG A 302 66.08 3.38 85.89
N GLU A 303 66.45 2.24 85.31
CA GLU A 303 66.93 1.05 86.02
C GLU A 303 68.46 1.10 86.25
N GLU A 304 69.21 1.72 85.34
CA GLU A 304 70.65 1.93 85.45
C GLU A 304 71.01 2.94 86.56
N ILE A 305 70.26 4.04 86.70
CA ILE A 305 70.49 5.07 87.74
C ILE A 305 70.53 4.48 89.18
N PRO A 306 69.53 3.73 89.67
CA PRO A 306 69.60 3.13 91.01
C PRO A 306 70.72 2.09 91.12
N PHE A 307 70.96 1.27 90.10
CA PHE A 307 72.08 0.33 90.10
C PHE A 307 73.44 1.04 90.27
N LEU A 308 73.69 2.12 89.52
CA LEU A 308 74.91 2.93 89.68
C LEU A 308 74.99 3.58 91.07
N ASN A 309 73.87 4.10 91.60
CA ASN A 309 73.85 4.66 92.95
C ASN A 309 74.15 3.61 94.03
N ASP A 310 73.60 2.40 93.91
CA ASP A 310 73.84 1.30 94.85
C ASP A 310 75.30 0.79 94.76
N VAL A 311 75.86 0.70 93.55
CA VAL A 311 77.29 0.39 93.33
C VAL A 311 78.18 1.48 93.93
N HIS A 312 77.86 2.75 93.73
CA HIS A 312 78.61 3.86 94.33
C HIS A 312 78.50 3.87 95.86
N ALA A 313 77.33 3.58 96.43
CA ALA A 313 77.14 3.43 97.88
C ALA A 313 77.95 2.25 98.44
N HIS A 314 77.99 1.12 97.74
CA HIS A 314 78.84 -0.02 98.10
C HIS A 314 80.33 0.32 98.06
N LEU A 315 80.80 0.98 97.00
CA LEU A 315 82.21 1.41 96.88
C LEU A 315 82.59 2.42 97.98
N ILE A 316 81.72 3.39 98.30
CA ILE A 316 81.95 4.34 99.39
C ILE A 316 82.06 3.62 100.74
N ASN A 317 81.19 2.64 100.99
CA ASN A 317 81.23 1.81 102.20
C ASN A 317 82.51 0.95 102.27
N GLU A 318 82.97 0.38 101.16
CA GLU A 318 84.25 -0.34 101.09
C GLU A 318 85.45 0.59 101.35
N PHE A 319 85.49 1.78 100.76
CA PHE A 319 86.52 2.79 101.05
C PHE A 319 86.48 3.29 102.50
N GLU A 320 85.30 3.31 103.14
CA GLU A 320 85.16 3.65 104.56
C GLU A 320 85.60 2.51 105.49
N GLN A 321 85.43 1.24 105.08
CA GLN A 321 85.98 0.06 105.78
C GLN A 321 87.49 -0.10 105.63
N LEU A 322 88.08 0.34 104.49
CA LEU A 322 89.53 0.34 104.24
C LEU A 322 90.32 1.38 105.07
N LYS A 323 89.63 2.15 105.92
CA LYS A 323 90.20 3.21 106.78
C LYS A 323 90.90 2.57 108.01
N PRO A 324 92.25 2.51 108.08
CA PRO A 324 92.92 1.56 108.96
C PRO A 324 92.74 1.86 110.45
N THR A 325 92.26 0.88 111.21
CA THR A 325 92.32 0.88 112.68
C THR A 325 93.34 -0.14 113.15
N ASN A 326 94.43 0.36 113.76
CA ASN A 326 95.62 -0.37 114.23
C ASN A 326 96.56 -0.87 113.13
N GLY A 327 97.86 -0.87 113.45
CA GLY A 327 98.94 -1.13 112.49
C GLY A 327 99.26 -2.61 112.31
N ILE A 328 99.69 -2.96 111.10
CA ILE A 328 100.22 -4.28 110.72
C ILE A 328 101.67 -4.09 110.27
N ASP A 329 102.54 -5.05 110.59
CA ASP A 329 103.98 -4.98 110.32
C ASP A 329 104.27 -4.89 108.81
N THR A 330 104.69 -3.70 108.39
CA THR A 330 104.78 -3.31 106.98
C THR A 330 105.83 -4.13 106.22
N GLN A 331 106.90 -4.56 106.87
CA GLN A 331 108.04 -5.16 106.17
C GLN A 331 107.78 -6.61 105.72
N LEU A 332 106.87 -7.33 106.40
CA LEU A 332 106.40 -8.64 105.96
C LEU A 332 105.23 -8.52 104.97
N PHE A 333 104.31 -7.58 105.21
CA PHE A 333 103.17 -7.29 104.35
C PHE A 333 103.60 -6.92 102.92
N TYR A 334 104.48 -5.93 102.76
CA TYR A 334 104.93 -5.50 101.43
C TYR A 334 105.65 -6.60 100.65
N ARG A 335 106.30 -7.56 101.33
CA ARG A 335 106.93 -8.69 100.65
C ARG A 335 105.90 -9.67 100.08
N GLN A 336 104.91 -10.08 100.88
CA GLN A 336 103.87 -10.98 100.41
C GLN A 336 102.95 -10.33 99.37
N GLU A 337 102.63 -9.04 99.53
CA GLU A 337 101.88 -8.29 98.51
C GLU A 337 102.69 -8.02 97.25
N LEU A 338 104.02 -7.82 97.29
CA LEU A 338 104.83 -7.78 96.06
C LEU A 338 104.89 -9.15 95.36
N GLU A 339 105.13 -10.22 96.10
CA GLU A 339 105.13 -11.58 95.56
C GLU A 339 103.72 -12.03 95.06
N LYS A 340 102.64 -11.40 95.53
CA LYS A 340 101.26 -11.56 95.05
C LYS A 340 100.98 -10.68 93.83
N ALA A 341 101.17 -9.36 93.93
CA ALA A 341 101.00 -8.41 92.84
C ALA A 341 101.83 -8.76 91.59
N ILE A 342 103.03 -9.31 91.71
CA ILE A 342 103.82 -9.76 90.54
C ILE A 342 103.19 -10.99 89.85
N ARG A 343 102.50 -11.87 90.60
CA ARG A 343 101.71 -12.98 90.03
C ARG A 343 100.40 -12.49 89.43
N ASP A 344 99.72 -11.57 90.12
CA ASP A 344 98.44 -11.03 89.68
C ASP A 344 98.64 -10.16 88.42
N ILE A 345 99.64 -9.28 88.38
CA ILE A 345 100.04 -8.54 87.16
C ILE A 345 100.37 -9.49 86.00
N ARG A 346 101.07 -10.62 86.23
CA ARG A 346 101.30 -11.63 85.18
C ARG A 346 100.00 -12.27 84.70
N ARG A 347 99.14 -12.66 85.64
CA ARG A 347 97.82 -13.24 85.37
C ARG A 347 96.94 -12.27 84.59
N ASP A 348 97.00 -10.99 84.91
CA ASP A 348 96.22 -9.92 84.28
C ASP A 348 96.76 -9.59 82.88
N PHE A 349 98.08 -9.63 82.66
CA PHE A 349 98.64 -9.54 81.30
C PHE A 349 98.33 -10.77 80.44
N GLU A 350 98.37 -11.99 81.00
CA GLU A 350 97.94 -13.21 80.28
C GLU A 350 96.42 -13.21 80.01
N ALA A 351 95.61 -12.74 80.96
CA ALA A 351 94.18 -12.58 80.80
C ALA A 351 93.84 -11.49 79.78
N LEU A 352 94.53 -10.35 79.78
CA LEU A 352 94.37 -9.27 78.81
C LEU A 352 94.78 -9.72 77.41
N HIS A 353 95.90 -10.43 77.24
CA HIS A 353 96.29 -10.95 75.93
C HIS A 353 95.38 -12.10 75.45
N SER A 354 94.79 -12.87 76.37
CA SER A 354 93.76 -13.87 76.07
C SER A 354 92.44 -13.21 75.66
N ALA A 355 92.02 -12.14 76.36
CA ALA A 355 90.85 -11.34 76.04
C ALA A 355 91.01 -10.62 74.70
N GLN A 356 92.11 -9.89 74.49
CA GLN A 356 92.43 -9.25 73.20
C GLN A 356 92.47 -10.25 72.03
N ARG A 357 92.92 -11.49 72.26
CA ARG A 357 92.85 -12.54 71.24
C ARG A 357 91.41 -12.95 70.97
N LYS A 358 90.60 -13.19 72.00
CA LYS A 358 89.17 -13.50 71.86
C LYS A 358 88.38 -12.37 71.20
N GLU A 359 88.59 -11.13 71.62
CA GLU A 359 87.98 -9.94 71.02
C GLU A 359 88.33 -9.81 69.54
N MET A 360 89.58 -10.11 69.15
CA MET A 360 89.98 -10.15 67.74
C MET A 360 89.37 -11.35 66.99
N GLU A 361 89.30 -12.53 67.60
CA GLU A 361 88.63 -13.71 67.02
C GLU A 361 87.12 -13.48 66.84
N GLU A 362 86.45 -12.89 67.82
CA GLU A 362 85.04 -12.49 67.79
C GLU A 362 84.80 -11.34 66.79
N TYR A 363 85.68 -10.34 66.73
CA TYR A 363 85.65 -9.28 65.71
C TYR A 363 85.78 -9.86 64.28
N TYR A 364 86.72 -10.79 64.06
CA TYR A 364 86.86 -11.45 62.75
C TYR A 364 85.64 -12.33 62.44
N ASN A 365 85.09 -13.05 63.42
CA ASN A 365 83.87 -13.85 63.24
C ASN A 365 82.67 -12.97 62.88
N ILE A 366 82.44 -11.86 63.61
CA ILE A 366 81.40 -10.87 63.32
C ILE A 366 81.60 -10.27 61.92
N LYS A 367 82.84 -9.90 61.55
CA LYS A 367 83.12 -9.33 60.22
C LYS A 367 82.92 -10.34 59.10
N ILE A 368 83.24 -11.62 59.32
CA ILE A 368 82.98 -12.71 58.36
C ILE A 368 81.47 -12.96 58.24
N GLU A 369 80.72 -12.96 59.35
CA GLU A 369 79.26 -13.12 59.33
C GLU A 369 78.57 -11.92 58.66
N GLU A 370 79.02 -10.70 58.91
CA GLU A 370 78.56 -9.48 58.24
C GLU A 370 78.79 -9.56 56.72
N ILE A 371 80.01 -9.92 56.28
CA ILE A 371 80.35 -10.11 54.86
C ILE A 371 79.50 -11.24 54.24
N GLN A 372 79.27 -12.35 54.95
CA GLN A 372 78.37 -13.41 54.48
C GLN A 372 76.92 -12.94 54.40
N ASN A 373 76.45 -12.14 55.34
CA ASN A 373 75.08 -11.64 55.36
C ASN A 373 74.86 -10.55 54.30
N ASP A 374 75.86 -9.73 53.98
CA ASP A 374 75.82 -8.80 52.86
C ASP A 374 75.89 -9.54 51.50
N ALA A 375 76.66 -10.62 51.40
CA ALA A 375 76.61 -11.50 50.24
C ALA A 375 75.23 -12.18 50.07
N LYS A 376 74.57 -12.61 51.17
CA LYS A 376 73.20 -13.14 51.15
C LYS A 376 72.17 -12.06 50.76
N LYS A 377 72.34 -10.80 51.20
CA LYS A 377 71.50 -9.66 50.78
C LYS A 377 71.63 -9.34 49.28
N LEU A 378 72.68 -9.82 48.60
CA LEU A 378 72.88 -9.60 47.16
C LEU A 378 72.02 -10.52 46.27
N LEU A 379 71.65 -11.71 46.76
CA LEU A 379 70.80 -12.68 46.03
C LEU A 379 69.44 -12.09 45.56
N PRO A 380 68.66 -11.36 46.39
CA PRO A 380 67.40 -10.75 45.94
C PRO A 380 67.55 -9.57 44.96
N LEU A 381 68.76 -9.15 44.57
CA LEU A 381 68.94 -8.31 43.37
C LEU A 381 68.80 -9.14 42.08
N GLN A 382 69.29 -10.39 42.04
CA GLN A 382 69.21 -11.21 40.81
C GLN A 382 67.77 -11.58 40.45
N SER A 383 66.94 -11.97 41.42
CA SER A 383 65.52 -12.27 41.14
C SER A 383 64.76 -11.05 40.60
N ARG A 384 65.02 -9.86 41.15
CA ARG A 384 64.49 -8.59 40.62
C ARG A 384 65.06 -8.23 39.25
N GLN A 385 66.31 -8.58 38.96
CA GLN A 385 66.89 -8.39 37.63
C GLN A 385 66.19 -9.27 36.58
N ASP A 386 65.90 -10.53 36.90
CA ASP A 386 65.16 -11.44 36.02
C ASP A 386 63.69 -10.99 35.81
N GLU A 387 63.04 -10.45 36.85
CA GLU A 387 61.71 -9.84 36.75
C GLU A 387 61.72 -8.59 35.86
N LEU A 388 62.70 -7.70 36.03
CA LEU A 388 62.87 -6.51 35.19
C LEU A 388 63.17 -6.87 33.73
N ILE A 389 63.90 -7.96 33.47
CA ILE A 389 64.14 -8.48 32.11
C ILE A 389 62.81 -8.95 31.50
N LYS A 390 62.02 -9.77 32.20
CA LYS A 390 60.70 -10.25 31.73
C LYS A 390 59.74 -9.10 31.45
N ILE A 391 59.65 -8.12 32.34
CA ILE A 391 58.82 -6.91 32.16
C ILE A 391 59.33 -6.11 30.95
N THR A 392 60.65 -5.99 30.76
CA THR A 392 61.24 -5.31 29.60
C THR A 392 60.93 -6.03 28.28
N GLU A 393 60.87 -7.37 28.27
CA GLU A 393 60.48 -8.17 27.10
C GLU A 393 58.98 -8.06 26.81
N GLN A 394 58.11 -8.10 27.82
CA GLN A 394 56.68 -7.83 27.67
C GLN A 394 56.42 -6.42 27.10
N ILE A 395 57.15 -5.41 27.59
CA ILE A 395 57.07 -4.03 27.06
C ILE A 395 57.58 -3.96 25.62
N LYS A 396 58.58 -4.76 25.21
CA LYS A 396 59.03 -4.83 23.81
C LYS A 396 57.97 -5.47 22.91
N ALA A 397 57.36 -6.57 23.34
CA ALA A 397 56.28 -7.25 22.61
C ALA A 397 55.07 -6.32 22.42
N ALA A 398 54.55 -5.76 23.51
CA ALA A 398 53.41 -4.83 23.44
C ALA A 398 53.70 -3.58 22.57
N LYS A 399 54.95 -3.10 22.52
CA LYS A 399 55.36 -2.01 21.61
C LYS A 399 55.45 -2.45 20.14
N PHE A 400 55.78 -3.71 19.88
CA PHE A 400 55.75 -4.29 18.53
C PHE A 400 54.30 -4.42 18.05
N ASP A 401 53.43 -5.05 18.85
CA ASP A 401 52.01 -5.25 18.54
C ASP A 401 51.27 -3.91 18.33
N LEU A 402 51.57 -2.90 19.14
CA LEU A 402 51.07 -1.53 18.97
C LEU A 402 51.51 -0.89 17.65
N ASN A 403 52.77 -1.08 17.25
CA ASN A 403 53.32 -0.53 16.01
C ASN A 403 52.71 -1.22 14.77
N ASP A 404 52.55 -2.54 14.80
CA ASP A 404 51.90 -3.27 13.70
C ASP A 404 50.39 -2.95 13.61
N SER A 405 49.71 -2.79 14.76
CA SER A 405 48.33 -2.27 14.80
C SER A 405 48.21 -0.85 14.21
N GLN A 406 49.20 0.02 14.46
CA GLN A 406 49.26 1.36 13.87
C GLN A 406 49.46 1.32 12.35
N LYS A 407 50.31 0.41 11.83
CA LYS A 407 50.48 0.21 10.37
C LYS A 407 49.19 -0.27 9.71
N LEU A 408 48.48 -1.21 10.33
CA LEU A 408 47.19 -1.71 9.84
C LEU A 408 46.15 -0.57 9.80
N LEU A 409 46.05 0.24 10.86
CA LEU A 409 45.16 1.40 10.91
C LEU A 409 45.47 2.46 9.83
N ILE A 410 46.73 2.63 9.43
CA ILE A 410 47.11 3.53 8.32
C ILE A 410 46.64 2.95 6.98
N ASN A 411 46.93 1.67 6.72
CA ASN A 411 46.51 0.96 5.50
C ASN A 411 44.98 0.94 5.32
N GLU A 412 44.22 0.75 6.40
CA GLU A 412 42.75 0.82 6.36
C GLU A 412 42.22 2.24 6.08
N LYS A 413 42.88 3.29 6.62
CA LYS A 413 42.53 4.68 6.31
C LYS A 413 42.83 5.05 4.86
N GLU A 414 43.92 4.55 4.29
CA GLU A 414 44.25 4.76 2.87
C GLU A 414 43.21 4.10 1.95
N LYS A 415 42.82 2.84 2.23
CA LYS A 415 41.73 2.16 1.52
C LYS A 415 40.38 2.86 1.66
N TYR A 416 40.07 3.38 2.86
CA TYR A 416 38.83 4.12 3.09
C TYR A 416 38.80 5.42 2.26
N LYS A 417 39.93 6.13 2.15
CA LYS A 417 40.07 7.31 1.28
C LYS A 417 39.93 6.95 -0.21
N GLU A 418 40.54 5.86 -0.66
CA GLU A 418 40.38 5.37 -2.04
C GLU A 418 38.92 5.02 -2.37
N LEU A 419 38.20 4.38 -1.44
CA LEU A 419 36.79 4.07 -1.56
C LEU A 419 35.92 5.34 -1.60
N GLN A 420 36.21 6.36 -0.78
CA GLN A 420 35.53 7.66 -0.84
C GLN A 420 35.76 8.37 -2.18
N GLU A 421 37.00 8.40 -2.68
CA GLU A 421 37.31 8.97 -4.01
C GLU A 421 36.65 8.21 -5.16
N ARG A 422 36.40 6.91 -5.00
CA ARG A 422 35.66 6.11 -5.99
C ARG A 422 34.15 6.35 -5.94
N LEU A 423 33.58 6.54 -4.74
CA LEU A 423 32.17 6.89 -4.59
C LEU A 423 31.88 8.26 -5.20
N ALA A 424 32.68 9.28 -4.90
CA ALA A 424 32.52 10.63 -5.46
C ALA A 424 32.54 10.65 -7.01
N LYS A 425 33.41 9.85 -7.64
CA LYS A 425 33.45 9.71 -9.11
C LYS A 425 32.20 9.03 -9.66
N LEU A 426 31.68 8.02 -8.97
CA LEU A 426 30.45 7.32 -9.38
C LEU A 426 29.20 8.20 -9.19
N GLU A 427 29.19 9.06 -8.17
CA GLU A 427 28.16 10.10 -7.97
C GLU A 427 28.22 11.18 -9.06
N GLU A 428 29.42 11.60 -9.48
CA GLU A 428 29.63 12.52 -10.61
C GLU A 428 29.15 11.90 -11.94
N GLU A 429 29.53 10.65 -12.24
CA GLU A 429 29.04 9.90 -13.41
C GLU A 429 27.51 9.73 -13.39
N TYR A 430 26.92 9.41 -12.23
CA TYR A 430 25.47 9.27 -12.07
C TYR A 430 24.73 10.59 -12.31
N ASN A 431 25.22 11.70 -11.74
CA ASN A 431 24.62 13.01 -11.95
C ASN A 431 24.73 13.46 -13.41
N TYR A 432 25.87 13.25 -14.07
CA TYR A 432 26.03 13.54 -15.50
C TYR A 432 25.02 12.77 -16.38
N VAL A 433 24.79 11.48 -16.09
CA VAL A 433 23.79 10.68 -16.81
C VAL A 433 22.36 11.13 -16.48
N ARG A 434 22.10 11.57 -15.25
CA ARG A 434 20.80 12.13 -14.83
C ARG A 434 20.50 13.44 -15.56
N ASP A 435 21.46 14.36 -15.62
CA ASP A 435 21.29 15.68 -16.23
C ASP A 435 21.08 15.55 -17.75
N GLN A 436 21.83 14.67 -18.41
CA GLN A 436 21.59 14.30 -19.82
C GLN A 436 20.18 13.72 -20.05
N ARG A 437 19.61 13.02 -19.06
CA ARG A 437 18.24 12.49 -19.13
C ARG A 437 17.18 13.58 -18.90
N THR A 438 17.42 14.55 -18.04
CA THR A 438 16.52 15.70 -17.89
C THR A 438 16.53 16.58 -19.14
N ASP A 439 17.69 16.88 -19.72
CA ASP A 439 17.80 17.65 -20.96
C ASP A 439 17.06 16.98 -22.13
N ALA A 440 17.19 15.65 -22.25
CA ALA A 440 16.48 14.87 -23.27
C ALA A 440 14.95 14.91 -23.05
N ASN A 441 14.49 14.74 -21.80
CA ASN A 441 13.07 14.85 -21.46
C ASN A 441 12.53 16.26 -21.73
N ASP A 442 13.29 17.31 -21.41
CA ASP A 442 12.91 18.70 -21.66
C ASP A 442 12.85 19.05 -23.15
N SER A 443 13.68 18.41 -23.99
CA SER A 443 13.52 18.50 -25.45
C SER A 443 12.22 17.82 -25.91
N ILE A 444 11.97 16.59 -25.46
CA ILE A 444 10.76 15.83 -25.81
C ILE A 444 9.49 16.56 -25.34
N ASN A 445 9.52 17.19 -24.16
CA ASN A 445 8.41 17.99 -23.64
C ASN A 445 8.14 19.23 -24.51
N LYS A 446 9.18 19.91 -25.01
CA LYS A 446 9.02 21.05 -25.94
C LYS A 446 8.41 20.59 -27.27
N ASP A 447 8.91 19.50 -27.84
CA ASP A 447 8.37 18.93 -29.08
C ASP A 447 6.90 18.47 -28.92
N LEU A 448 6.56 17.91 -27.76
CA LEU A 448 5.20 17.51 -27.41
C LEU A 448 4.25 18.71 -27.27
N VAL A 449 4.70 19.83 -26.67
CA VAL A 449 3.91 21.07 -26.62
C VAL A 449 3.70 21.64 -28.02
N LEU A 450 4.74 21.72 -28.85
CA LEU A 450 4.61 22.19 -30.24
C LEU A 450 3.66 21.31 -31.07
N ALA A 451 3.67 20.00 -30.85
CA ALA A 451 2.72 19.08 -31.47
C ALA A 451 1.29 19.31 -30.97
N GLN A 452 1.08 19.56 -29.68
CA GLN A 452 -0.23 19.91 -29.11
C GLN A 452 -0.76 21.24 -29.68
N GLU A 453 0.08 22.26 -29.79
CA GLU A 453 -0.29 23.54 -30.42
C GLU A 453 -0.70 23.35 -31.88
N ARG A 454 0.06 22.57 -32.67
CA ARG A 454 -0.29 22.32 -34.08
C ARG A 454 -1.58 21.49 -34.22
N ILE A 455 -1.84 20.57 -33.30
CA ILE A 455 -3.11 19.84 -33.22
C ILE A 455 -4.27 20.79 -32.92
N GLN A 456 -4.14 21.69 -31.93
CA GLN A 456 -5.17 22.68 -31.60
C GLN A 456 -5.46 23.62 -32.78
N GLN A 457 -4.43 24.06 -33.52
CA GLN A 457 -4.60 24.81 -34.76
C GLN A 457 -5.45 24.04 -35.77
N LEU A 458 -5.09 22.78 -36.09
CA LEU A 458 -5.85 21.94 -37.02
C LEU A 458 -7.29 21.67 -36.55
N THR A 459 -7.52 21.48 -35.24
CA THR A 459 -8.89 21.38 -34.70
C THR A 459 -9.65 22.69 -34.91
N SER A 460 -9.04 23.86 -34.72
CA SER A 460 -9.69 25.15 -34.99
C SER A 460 -9.96 25.40 -36.48
N GLU A 461 -9.06 24.97 -37.36
CA GLU A 461 -9.25 24.98 -38.82
C GLU A 461 -10.47 24.13 -39.19
N ILE A 462 -10.54 22.89 -38.70
CA ILE A 462 -11.71 21.99 -38.86
C ILE A 462 -13.00 22.61 -38.31
N ASP A 463 -12.96 23.22 -37.12
CA ASP A 463 -14.11 23.88 -36.50
C ASP A 463 -14.68 25.02 -37.36
N THR A 464 -13.80 25.83 -37.98
CA THR A 464 -14.25 26.90 -38.88
C THR A 464 -14.84 26.35 -40.18
N ILE A 465 -14.26 25.28 -40.74
CA ILE A 465 -14.81 24.59 -41.93
C ILE A 465 -16.17 23.96 -41.60
N LEU A 466 -16.30 23.26 -40.48
CA LEU A 466 -17.57 22.65 -40.04
C LEU A 466 -18.66 23.71 -39.81
N ARG A 467 -18.32 24.86 -39.20
CA ARG A 467 -19.27 25.99 -39.08
C ARG A 467 -19.70 26.50 -40.45
N SER A 468 -18.77 26.66 -41.40
CA SER A 468 -19.12 27.07 -42.76
C SER A 468 -20.00 26.04 -43.49
N ASN A 469 -19.75 24.74 -43.30
CA ASN A 469 -20.58 23.69 -43.88
C ASN A 469 -21.98 23.67 -43.25
N ILE A 470 -22.11 23.80 -41.93
CA ILE A 470 -23.42 23.91 -41.25
C ILE A 470 -24.19 25.14 -41.75
N THR A 471 -23.51 26.27 -42.00
CA THR A 471 -24.13 27.45 -42.60
C THR A 471 -24.62 27.16 -44.03
N LEU A 472 -23.77 26.58 -44.90
CA LEU A 472 -24.14 26.22 -46.27
C LEU A 472 -25.25 25.16 -46.32
N GLU A 473 -25.24 24.17 -45.44
CA GLU A 473 -26.33 23.21 -45.26
C GLU A 473 -27.62 23.89 -44.80
N SER A 474 -27.54 24.91 -43.94
CA SER A 474 -28.72 25.70 -43.56
C SER A 474 -29.28 26.50 -44.75
N GLU A 475 -28.43 27.07 -45.60
CA GLU A 475 -28.82 27.75 -46.84
C GLU A 475 -29.43 26.78 -47.85
N ILE A 476 -28.78 25.63 -48.09
CA ILE A 476 -29.30 24.53 -48.91
C ILE A 476 -30.66 24.04 -48.39
N ASN A 477 -30.85 23.96 -47.07
CA ASN A 477 -32.13 23.58 -46.47
C ASN A 477 -33.19 24.71 -46.54
N VAL A 478 -32.79 25.98 -46.64
CA VAL A 478 -33.71 27.10 -46.98
C VAL A 478 -34.10 27.05 -48.47
N TYR A 479 -33.15 26.79 -49.37
CA TYR A 479 -33.43 26.59 -50.81
C TYR A 479 -34.32 25.36 -51.05
N ARG A 480 -34.06 24.24 -50.35
CA ARG A 480 -34.96 23.07 -50.32
C ARG A 480 -36.34 23.46 -49.80
N ARG A 481 -36.46 24.16 -48.67
CA ARG A 481 -37.77 24.62 -48.15
C ARG A 481 -38.53 25.53 -49.10
N LEU A 482 -37.85 26.35 -49.91
CA LEU A 482 -38.49 27.14 -50.96
C LEU A 482 -39.08 26.24 -52.06
N LEU A 483 -38.37 25.19 -52.47
CA LEU A 483 -38.86 24.18 -53.42
C LEU A 483 -39.95 23.27 -52.79
N ASP A 484 -39.86 22.96 -51.51
CA ASP A 484 -40.89 22.25 -50.74
C ASP A 484 -42.17 23.09 -50.64
N ASN A 485 -42.05 24.42 -50.51
CA ASN A 485 -43.18 25.34 -50.50
C ASN A 485 -43.87 25.48 -51.88
N GLU A 486 -43.15 25.24 -52.98
CA GLU A 486 -43.77 25.13 -54.31
C GLU A 486 -44.49 23.78 -54.52
N THR A 487 -44.07 22.72 -53.81
CA THR A 487 -44.56 21.34 -54.04
C THR A 487 -45.57 20.83 -53.02
N ASN A 488 -45.54 21.27 -51.75
CA ASN A 488 -46.51 20.85 -50.72
C ASN A 488 -47.75 21.75 -50.65
N ARG A 489 -48.69 21.49 -51.56
CA ARG A 489 -50.03 22.13 -51.56
C ARG A 489 -51.12 21.31 -50.85
N LEU A 490 -50.73 20.30 -50.05
CA LEU A 490 -51.60 19.37 -49.29
C LEU A 490 -50.99 19.13 -47.88
N ALA A 491 -51.80 18.83 -46.87
CA ALA A 491 -51.47 18.87 -45.43
C ALA A 491 -51.95 17.60 -44.67
N PRO A 492 -52.03 17.48 -43.31
CA PRO A 492 -51.48 18.27 -42.18
C PRO A 492 -50.82 17.43 -41.02
N ARG A 493 -50.49 18.05 -39.87
CA ARG A 493 -50.04 17.43 -38.57
C ARG A 493 -51.20 17.10 -37.60
N PRO A 494 -50.94 16.30 -36.53
CA PRO A 494 -51.24 16.71 -35.12
C PRO A 494 -50.09 16.45 -34.10
N VAL A 495 -50.32 16.61 -32.77
CA VAL A 495 -49.32 16.92 -31.69
C VAL A 495 -49.79 16.45 -30.26
N GLU A 496 -48.89 16.46 -29.23
CA GLU A 496 -49.11 16.36 -27.74
C GLU A 496 -49.39 14.97 -27.07
N GLN A 497 -49.33 14.72 -25.73
CA GLN A 497 -49.28 15.58 -24.51
C GLN A 497 -48.35 15.06 -23.34
N ILE A 498 -48.67 15.20 -22.02
CA ILE A 498 -47.65 15.47 -20.95
C ILE A 498 -47.93 15.04 -19.45
N LEU A 499 -46.85 14.70 -18.68
CA LEU A 499 -46.57 14.60 -17.19
C LEU A 499 -47.22 13.56 -16.17
N PRO A 500 -46.57 13.24 -14.99
CA PRO A 500 -46.92 12.25 -13.89
C PRO A 500 -47.35 12.93 -12.51
N PRO A 501 -47.22 12.44 -11.21
CA PRO A 501 -46.65 11.22 -10.53
C PRO A 501 -47.35 10.64 -9.21
N GLU A 502 -46.66 9.73 -8.46
CA GLU A 502 -46.79 9.28 -7.01
C GLU A 502 -48.05 8.52 -6.48
N PRO A 503 -48.10 7.86 -5.26
CA PRO A 503 -47.14 7.71 -4.12
C PRO A 503 -46.91 6.24 -3.57
N ALA A 504 -46.48 6.06 -2.30
CA ALA A 504 -46.11 4.79 -1.58
C ALA A 504 -46.83 4.64 -0.18
N PRO A 505 -46.52 3.72 0.81
CA PRO A 505 -45.56 2.60 0.97
C PRO A 505 -46.25 1.19 1.13
N PRO A 506 -46.18 0.30 2.18
CA PRO A 506 -45.85 0.40 3.63
C PRO A 506 -44.73 -0.58 4.17
N SER A 507 -45.00 -1.51 5.12
CA SER A 507 -43.99 -2.16 6.01
C SER A 507 -44.24 -3.61 6.50
N PHE A 508 -43.18 -4.42 6.70
CA PHE A 508 -42.98 -5.49 7.74
C PHE A 508 -41.54 -6.08 7.58
N GLY A 509 -40.82 -6.68 8.55
CA GLY A 509 -40.94 -6.73 10.02
C GLY A 509 -40.66 -8.14 10.64
N SER A 510 -39.58 -8.33 11.43
CA SER A 510 -39.33 -9.53 12.28
C SER A 510 -38.26 -9.30 13.37
N GLU A 511 -38.24 -10.11 14.44
CA GLU A 511 -37.41 -9.96 15.65
C GLU A 511 -36.20 -10.91 15.75
N LEU A 512 -35.17 -10.53 16.53
CA LEU A 512 -34.37 -11.47 17.36
C LEU A 512 -33.50 -10.72 18.40
N GLY A 513 -33.64 -11.05 19.69
CA GLY A 513 -32.75 -10.61 20.78
C GLY A 513 -33.08 -9.25 21.43
N LYS A 514 -33.00 -9.17 22.77
CA LYS A 514 -33.16 -7.91 23.52
C LYS A 514 -31.81 -7.25 23.79
N VAL A 515 -31.54 -6.17 23.05
CA VAL A 515 -30.36 -5.32 23.21
C VAL A 515 -30.70 -4.10 24.08
N PHE A 516 -30.07 -3.98 25.23
CA PHE A 516 -30.19 -2.81 26.10
C PHE A 516 -29.18 -1.75 25.69
N ASN A 517 -29.68 -0.64 25.13
CA ASN A 517 -28.87 0.48 24.64
C ASN A 517 -29.06 1.71 25.54
N LYS A 518 -27.97 2.17 26.16
CA LYS A 518 -27.88 3.45 26.87
C LYS A 518 -27.07 4.42 26.01
N LYS A 519 -27.56 5.64 25.79
CA LYS A 519 -26.88 6.71 25.02
C LYS A 519 -26.88 8.01 25.85
N ILE A 520 -25.77 8.73 25.86
CA ILE A 520 -25.53 9.98 26.59
C ILE A 520 -24.90 10.98 25.60
N LYS A 521 -25.37 12.24 25.63
CA LYS A 521 -24.94 13.33 24.74
C LYS A 521 -24.53 14.56 25.57
N LYS A 522 -23.35 15.13 25.31
CA LYS A 522 -22.73 16.27 26.03
C LYS A 522 -22.18 17.32 25.05
N GLY A 523 -23.03 17.77 24.12
CA GLY A 523 -22.66 18.70 23.05
C GLY A 523 -23.54 18.50 21.81
N PRO A 524 -23.13 19.02 20.64
CA PRO A 524 -23.87 18.86 19.38
C PRO A 524 -23.75 17.45 18.78
N ILE A 525 -22.60 16.79 18.92
CA ILE A 525 -22.34 15.43 18.40
C ILE A 525 -22.94 14.36 19.32
N ALA A 526 -23.51 13.30 18.73
CA ALA A 526 -23.97 12.09 19.39
C ALA A 526 -23.33 10.84 18.76
N ILE A 527 -23.24 9.74 19.52
CA ILE A 527 -23.05 8.40 18.95
C ILE A 527 -24.44 7.90 18.54
N LYS A 528 -24.74 7.96 17.24
CA LYS A 528 -26.04 7.56 16.67
C LYS A 528 -26.23 6.07 16.78
N ASP A 529 -25.23 5.26 16.41
CA ASP A 529 -25.29 3.81 16.57
C ASP A 529 -23.93 3.11 16.55
N CYS A 530 -23.88 1.87 17.06
CA CYS A 530 -22.74 0.96 16.97
C CYS A 530 -23.23 -0.41 16.46
N THR A 531 -22.70 -0.90 15.33
CA THR A 531 -23.17 -2.17 14.78
C THR A 531 -22.77 -3.34 15.69
N PRO A 532 -23.68 -4.30 15.99
CA PRO A 532 -23.39 -5.41 16.92
C PRO A 532 -22.22 -6.31 16.48
N ASP A 533 -21.93 -6.33 15.18
CA ASP A 533 -20.81 -7.06 14.57
C ASP A 533 -19.47 -6.30 14.61
N GLY A 534 -19.41 -5.14 15.28
CA GLY A 534 -18.19 -4.37 15.46
C GLY A 534 -17.62 -3.80 14.15
N LYS A 535 -18.40 -3.69 13.07
CA LYS A 535 -17.93 -3.20 11.77
C LYS A 535 -18.03 -1.69 11.59
N CYS A 536 -18.98 -1.01 12.22
CA CYS A 536 -19.17 0.44 12.08
C CYS A 536 -19.65 1.10 13.37
N ILE A 537 -19.17 2.32 13.63
CA ILE A 537 -19.70 3.24 14.63
C ILE A 537 -20.13 4.52 13.93
N THR A 538 -21.38 4.94 14.09
CA THR A 538 -21.93 6.12 13.43
C THR A 538 -22.06 7.26 14.43
N LEU A 539 -21.43 8.39 14.13
CA LEU A 539 -21.62 9.67 14.80
C LEU A 539 -22.62 10.53 14.04
N GLU A 540 -23.32 11.42 14.74
CA GLU A 540 -24.34 12.32 14.16
C GLU A 540 -24.20 13.71 14.78
N ASN A 541 -24.15 14.75 13.94
CA ASN A 541 -24.23 16.14 14.37
C ASN A 541 -25.69 16.60 14.43
N SER A 542 -26.43 16.16 15.45
CA SER A 542 -27.75 16.71 15.77
C SER A 542 -27.65 18.07 16.49
N SER A 543 -26.94 19.01 15.85
CA SER A 543 -27.18 20.45 15.96
C SER A 543 -28.19 20.88 14.87
N THR A 544 -28.82 22.03 15.05
CA THR A 544 -29.74 22.58 14.05
C THR A 544 -29.06 23.54 13.06
N ASP A 545 -28.02 24.24 13.52
CA ASP A 545 -27.45 25.45 12.89
C ASP A 545 -25.90 25.45 12.81
N LYS A 546 -25.22 24.43 13.36
CA LYS A 546 -23.77 24.47 13.62
C LYS A 546 -23.02 23.27 13.07
N ASP A 547 -22.19 23.56 12.08
CA ASP A 547 -21.10 22.68 11.67
C ASP A 547 -20.08 22.56 12.82
N VAL A 548 -19.56 21.35 13.02
CA VAL A 548 -18.68 21.02 14.15
C VAL A 548 -17.43 20.35 13.62
N ASP A 549 -16.27 20.94 13.93
CA ASP A 549 -15.00 20.29 13.69
C ASP A 549 -14.80 19.14 14.70
N VAL A 550 -14.62 17.93 14.18
CA VAL A 550 -14.33 16.71 14.95
C VAL A 550 -12.92 16.17 14.66
N SER A 551 -12.08 16.96 13.98
CA SER A 551 -10.64 16.69 13.83
C SER A 551 -9.99 16.39 15.17
N ASN A 552 -9.12 15.38 15.21
CA ASN A 552 -8.38 14.97 16.42
C ASN A 552 -9.25 14.47 17.60
N TRP A 553 -10.59 14.40 17.47
CA TRP A 553 -11.44 13.83 18.51
C TRP A 553 -11.16 12.33 18.67
N THR A 554 -11.11 11.86 19.91
CA THR A 554 -10.76 10.47 20.22
C THR A 554 -11.99 9.64 20.53
N LEU A 555 -12.24 8.61 19.73
CA LEU A 555 -13.23 7.57 20.01
C LEU A 555 -12.54 6.42 20.75
N LYS A 556 -13.07 6.04 21.92
CA LYS A 556 -12.61 4.87 22.68
C LYS A 556 -13.74 3.85 22.80
N ARG A 557 -13.44 2.57 22.62
CA ARG A 557 -14.39 1.48 22.78
C ARG A 557 -13.81 0.34 23.60
N ARG A 558 -14.52 -0.03 24.64
CA ARG A 558 -14.22 -1.15 25.54
C ARG A 558 -15.23 -2.25 25.27
N VAL A 559 -14.75 -3.48 25.17
CA VAL A 559 -15.58 -4.68 24.99
C VAL A 559 -15.22 -5.66 26.09
N GLU A 560 -16.21 -6.36 26.64
CA GLU A 560 -16.03 -7.35 27.70
C GLU A 560 -14.90 -8.35 27.37
N GLY A 561 -13.96 -8.55 28.31
CA GLY A 561 -12.79 -9.40 28.12
C GLY A 561 -11.68 -8.88 27.17
N SER A 562 -11.85 -7.70 26.56
CA SER A 562 -10.91 -7.14 25.57
C SER A 562 -10.22 -5.85 26.05
N SER A 563 -9.05 -5.54 25.49
CA SER A 563 -8.38 -4.25 25.69
C SER A 563 -9.20 -3.09 25.12
N GLU A 564 -9.04 -1.89 25.70
CA GLU A 564 -9.72 -0.68 25.22
C GLU A 564 -9.15 -0.22 23.88
N ILE A 565 -9.97 -0.32 22.83
CA ILE A 565 -9.67 0.18 21.49
C ILE A 565 -9.74 1.71 21.54
N SER A 566 -8.74 2.39 20.98
CA SER A 566 -8.77 3.84 20.80
C SER A 566 -8.45 4.22 19.36
N TYR A 567 -9.10 5.28 18.89
CA TYR A 567 -9.02 5.79 17.54
C TYR A 567 -9.14 7.31 17.56
N ILE A 568 -8.37 7.99 16.72
CA ILE A 568 -8.38 9.44 16.57
C ILE A 568 -8.98 9.74 15.20
N ILE A 569 -9.99 10.60 15.17
CA ILE A 569 -10.63 11.04 13.92
C ILE A 569 -9.61 11.90 13.14
N PRO A 570 -9.37 11.62 11.84
CA PRO A 570 -8.39 12.35 11.03
C PRO A 570 -8.60 13.87 11.02
N TYR A 571 -7.52 14.61 10.78
CA TYR A 571 -7.55 16.06 10.69
C TYR A 571 -8.34 16.56 9.47
N GLY A 572 -9.03 17.70 9.60
CA GLY A 572 -9.86 18.33 8.57
C GLY A 572 -11.32 17.84 8.50
N LEU A 573 -11.78 17.05 9.48
CA LEU A 573 -13.12 16.44 9.49
C LEU A 573 -14.16 17.34 10.16
N ILE A 574 -14.81 18.18 9.35
CA ILE A 574 -15.94 19.02 9.79
C ILE A 574 -17.27 18.31 9.49
N MET A 575 -18.00 17.93 10.54
CA MET A 575 -19.37 17.40 10.43
C MET A 575 -20.37 18.55 10.29
N LYS A 576 -21.07 18.63 9.16
CA LYS A 576 -22.11 19.66 8.97
C LYS A 576 -23.34 19.41 9.84
N HIS A 577 -24.09 20.46 10.15
CA HIS A 577 -25.34 20.33 10.90
C HIS A 577 -26.29 19.31 10.24
N GLY A 578 -26.90 18.42 11.04
CA GLY A 578 -27.77 17.35 10.55
C GLY A 578 -27.08 16.22 9.76
N THR A 579 -25.75 16.14 9.71
CA THR A 579 -25.02 15.08 8.99
C THR A 579 -24.44 13.98 9.89
N GLU A 580 -24.13 12.85 9.28
CA GLU A 580 -23.59 11.64 9.92
C GLU A 580 -22.19 11.30 9.42
N LEU A 581 -21.36 10.80 10.34
CA LEU A 581 -20.01 10.31 10.09
C LEU A 581 -19.96 8.83 10.50
N LYS A 582 -19.84 7.93 9.52
CA LYS A 582 -19.65 6.50 9.75
C LYS A 582 -18.16 6.18 9.86
N ILE A 583 -17.76 5.50 10.93
CA ILE A 583 -16.38 5.10 11.18
C ILE A 583 -16.29 3.57 11.13
N PHE A 584 -15.85 3.05 9.99
CA PHE A 584 -15.74 1.62 9.71
C PHE A 584 -14.45 1.02 10.26
N ALA A 585 -14.50 -0.25 10.68
CA ALA A 585 -13.31 -1.07 10.92
C ALA A 585 -12.91 -1.84 9.65
N ARG A 586 -11.63 -2.23 9.54
CA ARG A 586 -11.03 -2.75 8.30
C ARG A 586 -11.69 -4.02 7.75
N SER A 587 -12.32 -4.85 8.58
CA SER A 587 -13.04 -6.06 8.11
C SER A 587 -14.44 -5.80 7.52
N ALA A 588 -14.90 -4.55 7.51
CA ALA A 588 -16.19 -4.22 6.92
C ALA A 588 -16.14 -4.31 5.38
N GLN A 589 -16.83 -5.30 4.81
CA GLN A 589 -16.71 -5.70 3.40
C GLN A 589 -17.08 -4.62 2.36
N ASN A 590 -17.75 -3.53 2.77
CA ASN A 590 -18.06 -2.36 1.96
C ASN A 590 -17.50 -1.06 2.57
N ALA A 591 -16.37 -1.12 3.29
CA ALA A 591 -15.73 0.06 3.87
C ALA A 591 -15.20 1.00 2.77
N HIS A 592 -15.60 2.27 2.82
CA HIS A 592 -15.12 3.31 1.92
C HIS A 592 -14.60 4.51 2.71
N HIS A 593 -13.36 4.91 2.43
CA HIS A 593 -12.77 6.10 3.02
C HIS A 593 -13.18 7.34 2.20
N ARG A 594 -14.36 7.89 2.50
CA ARG A 594 -14.99 9.05 1.84
C ARG A 594 -15.34 10.13 2.88
N PRO A 595 -14.35 10.81 3.48
CA PRO A 595 -14.60 11.96 4.35
C PRO A 595 -15.33 13.07 3.56
N PRO A 596 -16.20 13.88 4.22
CA PRO A 596 -16.44 13.91 5.66
C PRO A 596 -17.48 12.91 6.19
N SER A 597 -18.10 12.09 5.34
CA SER A 597 -19.24 11.23 5.71
C SER A 597 -18.89 9.80 6.12
N GLU A 598 -17.83 9.23 5.56
CA GLU A 598 -17.42 7.84 5.81
C GLU A 598 -15.90 7.76 5.95
N VAL A 599 -15.41 7.15 7.02
CA VAL A 599 -13.98 7.05 7.34
C VAL A 599 -13.67 5.62 7.76
N VAL A 600 -12.49 5.11 7.40
CA VAL A 600 -12.06 3.75 7.73
C VAL A 600 -10.90 3.80 8.72
N ASN A 601 -10.94 2.89 9.70
CA ASN A 601 -9.92 2.69 10.71
C ASN A 601 -8.98 1.56 10.29
N ASP A 602 -8.02 1.88 9.42
CA ASP A 602 -7.12 0.90 8.78
C ASP A 602 -6.20 0.16 9.76
N LYS A 603 -6.11 0.63 11.01
CA LYS A 603 -5.31 0.03 12.09
C LYS A 603 -6.04 -1.07 12.86
N LEU A 604 -7.36 -1.24 12.70
CA LEU A 604 -8.20 -2.15 13.49
C LEU A 604 -9.18 -2.95 12.62
N ASP A 605 -9.09 -4.27 12.67
CA ASP A 605 -9.99 -5.16 11.91
C ASP A 605 -11.45 -5.12 12.38
N SER A 606 -11.67 -4.93 13.69
CA SER A 606 -13.01 -4.79 14.27
C SER A 606 -12.99 -3.82 15.45
N TRP A 607 -14.10 -3.14 15.67
CA TRP A 607 -14.41 -2.43 16.91
C TRP A 607 -14.73 -3.37 18.10
N GLY A 608 -14.65 -4.68 17.89
CA GLY A 608 -14.91 -5.70 18.90
C GLY A 608 -16.39 -6.04 19.02
N MET A 609 -16.68 -7.34 19.07
CA MET A 609 -18.00 -7.91 19.34
C MET A 609 -18.02 -8.51 20.74
N GLY A 610 -19.08 -8.29 21.51
CA GLY A 610 -19.21 -8.84 22.86
C GLY A 610 -20.58 -8.60 23.49
N THR A 611 -20.85 -9.31 24.58
CA THR A 611 -22.11 -9.22 25.34
C THR A 611 -22.30 -7.86 26.00
N GLU A 612 -21.24 -7.22 26.47
CA GLU A 612 -21.25 -5.84 26.95
C GLU A 612 -20.16 -5.01 26.26
N CYS A 613 -20.58 -3.91 25.64
CA CYS A 613 -19.74 -2.99 24.89
C CYS A 613 -20.01 -1.54 25.37
N GLU A 614 -18.96 -0.76 25.60
CA GLU A 614 -19.06 0.67 25.90
C GLU A 614 -18.21 1.47 24.93
N THR A 615 -18.81 2.48 24.30
CA THR A 615 -18.16 3.40 23.36
C THR A 615 -18.25 4.82 23.91
N ARG A 616 -17.15 5.57 23.97
CA ARG A 616 -17.10 6.97 24.43
C ARG A 616 -16.34 7.83 23.44
N LEU A 617 -16.83 9.03 23.18
CA LEU A 617 -16.24 10.03 22.29
C LEU A 617 -15.73 11.20 23.13
N PHE A 618 -14.46 11.57 22.93
CA PHE A 618 -13.79 12.68 23.58
C PHE A 618 -13.39 13.74 22.55
N ASN A 619 -13.48 15.03 22.89
CA ASN A 619 -12.91 16.08 22.05
C ASN A 619 -11.37 16.12 22.15
N GLU A 620 -10.74 16.97 21.34
CA GLU A 620 -9.29 17.24 21.38
C GLU A 620 -8.78 17.67 22.78
N GLN A 621 -9.64 18.26 23.61
CA GLN A 621 -9.35 18.68 24.98
C GLN A 621 -9.49 17.54 26.02
N GLY A 622 -9.85 16.33 25.59
CA GLY A 622 -10.01 15.16 26.47
C GLY A 622 -11.33 15.08 27.23
N GLU A 623 -12.30 15.96 26.95
CA GLU A 623 -13.63 15.94 27.57
C GLU A 623 -14.57 14.94 26.88
N GLU A 624 -15.29 14.14 27.65
CA GLU A 624 -16.31 13.23 27.12
C GLU A 624 -17.50 14.01 26.51
N ARG A 625 -17.70 13.91 25.19
CA ARG A 625 -18.77 14.58 24.44
C ARG A 625 -19.96 13.67 24.11
N ALA A 626 -19.78 12.36 24.04
CA ALA A 626 -20.88 11.40 23.96
C ALA A 626 -20.45 10.01 24.48
N SER A 627 -21.40 9.21 24.92
CA SER A 627 -21.16 7.79 25.23
C SER A 627 -22.35 6.91 24.94
N HIS A 628 -22.07 5.66 24.58
CA HIS A 628 -23.04 4.64 24.23
C HIS A 628 -22.62 3.29 24.82
N SER A 629 -23.45 2.76 25.72
CA SER A 629 -23.32 1.41 26.28
C SER A 629 -24.36 0.49 25.63
N GLN A 630 -23.95 -0.72 25.25
CA GLN A 630 -24.75 -1.73 24.58
C GLN A 630 -24.57 -3.06 25.32
N LYS A 631 -25.65 -3.62 25.86
CA LYS A 631 -25.64 -4.92 26.57
C LYS A 631 -26.65 -5.88 25.94
N ILE A 632 -26.16 -7.00 25.42
CA ILE A 632 -26.97 -8.04 24.77
C ILE A 632 -27.26 -9.13 25.80
N VAL A 633 -28.53 -9.32 26.14
CA VAL A 633 -28.95 -10.36 27.09
C VAL A 633 -29.59 -11.52 26.31
N PHE A 634 -28.86 -12.62 26.22
CA PHE A 634 -29.38 -13.88 25.66
C PHE A 634 -30.38 -14.51 26.65
N GLY A 635 -31.53 -14.95 26.13
CA GLY A 635 -32.60 -15.51 26.95
C GLY A 635 -32.36 -16.98 27.32
N SER A 636 -31.80 -17.23 28.50
CA SER A 636 -31.99 -18.49 29.23
C SER A 636 -33.02 -18.29 30.33
N GLU A 637 -34.01 -19.17 30.44
CA GLU A 637 -35.08 -19.03 31.43
C GLU A 637 -34.58 -19.21 32.88
N SER A 638 -35.27 -18.52 33.80
CA SER A 638 -35.48 -18.94 35.19
C SER A 638 -34.26 -19.31 36.03
N SER A 639 -33.64 -18.31 36.66
CA SER A 639 -33.06 -18.48 38.00
C SER A 639 -33.35 -17.25 38.86
N ARG A 640 -34.19 -17.43 39.88
CA ARG A 640 -34.36 -16.43 40.94
C ARG A 640 -33.12 -16.45 41.84
N ASN A 641 -32.64 -15.28 42.25
CA ASN A 641 -32.60 -14.90 43.67
C ASN A 641 -32.16 -13.44 43.83
N LEU A 642 -32.88 -12.73 44.69
CA LEU A 642 -32.48 -11.45 45.30
C LEU A 642 -31.70 -11.77 46.60
N PRO A 643 -30.87 -10.84 47.09
CA PRO A 643 -31.35 -9.93 48.15
C PRO A 643 -31.84 -8.57 47.65
#